data_AF-A0A410X3K4-F1
#
_entry.id   AF-A0A410X3K4-F1
#
_cell.length_a   1.000
_cell.length_b   1.000
_cell.length_c   1.000
_cell.angle_alpha   90.00
_cell.angle_beta   90.00
_cell.angle_gamma   90.00
#
_symmetry.space_group_name_H-M   'P 1'
#
loop_
_entity.id
_entity.type
_entity.pdbx_description
1 polymer ?
#
loop_
_entity_poly.entity_id
_entity_poly.type
_entity_poly.pdbx_seq_one_letter_code
_entity_poly.pdbx_strand_id
1 'polypeptide(L)'
;MIKEEGQEKVNRKNIVIVGNGFDISLGLKSSYQNFVEYIQSRKKITKDYELYNYNRLFLRKYANFHLNWSDFESLYEETVRKINNRSLKNEEPQDIFDIVSVNDSIKRLEEDFHEYLSDEYPKWIEQKTILNAAGFKGFTEKVNPFFGKLVKDENTYFINFNYTNSIEDLCESVLYDANNISKSSLEVKKAKERVFHIHGSLEEGNILFGGGFTDSEDIKKIHYSQSLINDKIFRIKENESLNATRIKMMSDIDLDNNNTNIDLFIIGHSLQGSDFLFLSKFIQKANKIYIFYYEDDYILKMEEVLRKLGSSVAEKIVLVPFLEILLQDKLFISSYEEYQTIDPFLKNKFPREDILSELSLTINHFTFRNINELRITTSNLEKVLQLSRNFVVNKNASRISRVYFDEKMDAVEFTKLSNSRDFLMVLKLVEKVIFSDTEIESVFFNQLLKYGNSLIYVKMEKCTFMVKEGNDSHANISACESLRRFELIDCSCNYYKSNSSEIREGIFCFKSDTQNNIEKLKVLKNTNLVIENNVFEKSTNLIDLDISITEDVYQEEIHLKNLESLQIENFVGFVPNITVGNKIKEIILIGYSVEFIKLSSIMRSNEESIGFPNFRLFHMKSPDQMTSCQNLIVDVILDFFSNNTKFIVDEDIKSIKEYYLECRESYLEFFNPFEGLADKSILLKIKNLFEKSKVTDQSIIEEVLEEVSSKLEFKIQTIKQMGQDVEQKDANGSNGSNQNNENDLERKFNNNDYIYTTIDGLLNDYATRNITLQELSDALQQESKAEILKEIYSGILNDIKHLKFDSKKDVLNLKHKFFTQARDKVIRDFSEKWFVSKDELYLSAIQYYVGIDRIPNISGIIDSKDYESYKVKHSETNPLKYAQAMKKDWKRELDEKVMWLNNELHNSEVLANNKI
;
A
#
# COMPACT_ATOMS: atom_id res chain seq x y z
N MET A 1 36.53 -8.16 50.90
CA MET A 1 37.10 -6.85 50.52
C MET A 1 37.49 -6.90 49.05
N ILE A 2 36.54 -6.64 48.17
CA ILE A 2 36.77 -6.24 46.79
C ILE A 2 36.06 -4.89 46.71
N LYS A 3 36.83 -3.84 46.41
CA LYS A 3 36.36 -2.46 46.34
C LYS A 3 35.31 -2.36 45.22
N GLU A 4 34.08 -2.01 45.57
CA GLU A 4 33.17 -1.36 44.64
C GLU A 4 33.84 -0.04 44.23
N GLU A 5 34.32 0.01 42.98
CA GLU A 5 34.68 1.26 42.33
C GLU A 5 33.40 2.10 42.25
N GLY A 6 33.44 3.28 42.87
CA GLY A 6 32.32 4.19 42.94
C GLY A 6 31.84 4.57 41.55
N GLN A 7 30.62 4.18 41.20
CA GLN A 7 29.86 4.88 40.19
C GLN A 7 29.62 6.31 40.69
N GLU A 8 30.27 7.29 40.06
CA GLU A 8 29.88 8.69 40.20
C GLU A 8 28.37 8.79 39.93
N LYS A 9 27.60 9.25 40.93
CA LYS A 9 26.17 9.58 40.74
C LYS A 9 26.08 10.67 39.68
N VAL A 10 25.77 10.29 38.45
CA VAL A 10 25.46 11.24 37.37
C VAL A 10 24.30 12.12 37.84
N ASN A 11 24.52 13.43 37.90
CA ASN A 11 23.52 14.39 38.32
C ASN A 11 22.50 14.55 37.18
N ARG A 12 21.28 14.03 37.33
CA ARG A 12 20.23 14.09 36.30
C ARG A 12 19.23 15.19 36.65
N LYS A 13 18.96 16.10 35.72
CA LYS A 13 17.96 17.16 35.84
C LYS A 13 16.89 17.01 34.76
N ASN A 14 15.64 17.24 35.15
CA ASN A 14 14.51 17.27 34.21
C ASN A 14 14.12 18.74 33.99
N ILE A 15 14.01 19.16 32.74
CA ILE A 15 13.56 20.50 32.37
C ILE A 15 12.24 20.36 31.63
N VAL A 16 11.17 20.96 32.15
CA VAL A 16 9.83 20.90 31.58
C VAL A 16 9.48 22.27 31.00
N ILE A 17 9.41 22.34 29.68
CA ILE A 17 8.93 23.49 28.93
C ILE A 17 7.41 23.38 28.82
N VAL A 18 6.70 24.36 29.40
CA VAL A 18 5.25 24.41 29.41
C VAL A 18 4.79 25.56 28.52
N GLY A 19 3.94 25.26 27.54
CA GLY A 19 3.29 26.25 26.68
C GLY A 19 1.77 26.17 26.74
N ASN A 20 1.09 26.99 25.93
CA ASN A 20 -0.34 27.26 26.07
C ASN A 20 -1.23 26.00 25.90
N GLY A 21 -0.76 25.00 25.15
CA GLY A 21 -1.44 23.72 25.04
C GLY A 21 -1.64 23.00 26.38
N PHE A 22 -0.79 23.27 27.38
CA PHE A 22 -0.95 22.74 28.73
C PHE A 22 -2.22 23.29 29.40
N ASP A 23 -2.39 24.61 29.42
CA ASP A 23 -3.57 25.29 29.98
C ASP A 23 -4.85 24.86 29.26
N ILE A 24 -4.80 24.80 27.91
CA ILE A 24 -5.93 24.32 27.09
C ILE A 24 -6.32 22.89 27.47
N SER A 25 -5.35 22.03 27.73
CA SER A 25 -5.60 20.63 28.11
C SER A 25 -6.16 20.45 29.52
N LEU A 26 -5.97 21.43 30.39
CA LEU A 26 -6.65 21.55 31.68
C LEU A 26 -8.10 22.10 31.54
N GLY A 27 -8.50 22.45 30.32
CA GLY A 27 -9.80 23.05 30.01
C GLY A 27 -9.87 24.56 30.26
N LEU A 28 -8.74 25.23 30.49
CA LEU A 28 -8.69 26.69 30.56
C LEU A 28 -8.83 27.28 29.16
N LYS A 29 -9.68 28.30 29.01
CA LYS A 29 -9.84 29.02 27.74
C LYS A 29 -8.70 30.03 27.57
N SER A 30 -7.49 29.55 27.31
CA SER A 30 -6.30 30.39 27.14
C SER A 30 -5.88 30.56 25.67
N SER A 31 -6.65 30.02 24.72
CA SER A 31 -6.33 30.13 23.29
C SER A 31 -6.56 31.55 22.76
N TYR A 32 -5.81 31.94 21.72
CA TYR A 32 -6.03 33.22 21.04
C TYR A 32 -7.44 33.35 20.45
N GLN A 33 -8.06 32.24 20.02
CA GLN A 33 -9.45 32.26 19.55
C GLN A 33 -10.40 32.69 20.68
N ASN A 34 -10.25 32.13 21.89
CA ASN A 34 -11.12 32.48 23.01
C ASN A 34 -10.92 33.94 23.45
N PHE A 35 -9.67 34.43 23.41
CA PHE A 35 -9.38 35.83 23.65
C PHE A 35 -10.06 36.76 22.64
N VAL A 36 -9.99 36.44 21.33
CA VAL A 36 -10.65 37.27 20.31
C VAL A 36 -12.17 37.27 20.49
N GLU A 37 -12.77 36.12 20.78
CA GLU A 37 -14.22 36.01 21.07
C GLU A 37 -14.63 36.86 22.28
N TYR A 38 -13.78 36.90 23.32
CA TYR A 38 -14.00 37.77 24.47
C TYR A 38 -14.01 39.25 24.08
N ILE A 39 -13.03 39.70 23.27
CA ILE A 39 -12.96 41.08 22.78
C ILE A 39 -14.17 41.42 21.90
N GLN A 40 -14.57 40.52 20.99
CA GLN A 40 -15.76 40.68 20.16
C GLN A 40 -17.01 40.91 21.00
N SER A 41 -17.21 40.07 22.02
CA SER A 41 -18.37 40.17 22.91
C SER A 41 -18.35 41.47 23.72
N ARG A 42 -17.21 41.78 24.35
CA ARG A 42 -17.07 42.94 25.25
C ARG A 42 -17.19 44.27 24.51
N LYS A 43 -16.58 44.38 23.33
CA LYS A 43 -16.61 45.61 22.50
C LYS A 43 -17.80 45.65 21.53
N LYS A 44 -18.65 44.60 21.51
CA LYS A 44 -19.79 44.44 20.60
C LYS A 44 -19.39 44.52 19.11
N ILE A 45 -18.22 43.96 18.79
CA ILE A 45 -17.70 43.92 17.42
C ILE A 45 -18.25 42.67 16.72
N THR A 46 -18.77 42.85 15.50
CA THR A 46 -19.39 41.74 14.75
C THR A 46 -18.64 41.35 13.49
N LYS A 47 -17.74 42.21 12.98
CA LYS A 47 -17.04 42.00 11.72
C LYS A 47 -15.53 42.05 11.89
N ASP A 48 -14.82 41.22 11.14
CA ASP A 48 -13.36 41.08 11.25
C ASP A 48 -12.60 42.39 10.97
N TYR A 49 -13.08 43.24 10.05
CA TYR A 49 -12.42 44.53 9.79
C TYR A 49 -12.52 45.51 10.97
N GLU A 50 -13.55 45.39 11.81
CA GLU A 50 -13.71 46.23 13.01
C GLU A 50 -12.72 45.80 14.09
N LEU A 51 -12.44 44.50 14.20
CA LEU A 51 -11.35 43.98 15.05
C LEU A 51 -9.99 44.49 14.57
N TYR A 52 -9.71 44.41 13.27
CA TYR A 52 -8.47 44.93 12.71
C TYR A 52 -8.30 46.44 12.93
N ASN A 53 -9.39 47.21 12.84
CA ASN A 53 -9.39 48.64 13.13
C ASN A 53 -9.19 48.93 14.62
N TYR A 54 -9.70 48.05 15.50
CA TYR A 54 -9.48 48.14 16.94
C TYR A 54 -8.01 47.87 17.29
N ASN A 55 -7.45 46.78 16.77
CA ASN A 55 -6.04 46.46 16.87
C ASN A 55 -5.58 45.74 15.60
N ARG A 56 -4.55 46.29 14.94
CA ARG A 56 -4.08 45.84 13.62
C ARG A 56 -3.47 44.44 13.64
N LEU A 57 -3.21 43.88 14.83
CA LEU A 57 -2.75 42.50 15.00
C LEU A 57 -3.89 41.47 14.98
N PHE A 58 -5.16 41.88 15.06
CA PHE A 58 -6.30 41.00 14.80
C PHE A 58 -6.49 40.75 13.31
N LEU A 59 -5.66 39.86 12.76
CA LEU A 59 -5.69 39.48 11.35
C LEU A 59 -5.93 37.99 11.19
N ARG A 60 -6.85 37.62 10.30
CA ARG A 60 -7.02 36.22 9.88
C ARG A 60 -6.18 35.89 8.65
N LYS A 61 -5.58 34.70 8.64
CA LYS A 61 -4.81 34.14 7.52
C LYS A 61 -5.32 32.73 7.21
N TYR A 62 -5.23 32.33 5.94
CA TYR A 62 -5.51 30.95 5.55
C TYR A 62 -4.35 30.06 5.98
N ALA A 63 -4.62 29.04 6.80
CA ALA A 63 -3.71 27.99 7.18
C ALA A 63 -4.45 26.65 7.09
N ASN A 64 -3.83 25.64 6.46
CA ASN A 64 -4.44 24.31 6.25
C ASN A 64 -5.85 24.37 5.63
N PHE A 65 -6.05 25.23 4.63
CA PHE A 65 -7.36 25.46 3.96
C PHE A 65 -8.47 26.02 4.86
N HIS A 66 -8.15 26.46 6.09
CA HIS A 66 -9.07 27.12 7.01
C HIS A 66 -8.61 28.54 7.33
N LEU A 67 -9.56 29.44 7.57
CA LEU A 67 -9.30 30.82 7.93
C LEU A 67 -9.11 30.92 9.46
N ASN A 68 -7.87 31.07 9.92
CA ASN A 68 -7.51 31.09 11.34
C ASN A 68 -6.98 32.47 11.76
N TRP A 69 -7.08 32.82 13.05
CA TRP A 69 -6.38 34.01 13.57
C TRP A 69 -4.87 33.82 13.47
N SER A 70 -4.17 34.89 13.10
CA SER A 70 -2.71 34.89 13.08
C SER A 70 -2.18 34.80 14.50
N ASP A 71 -1.05 34.11 14.66
CA ASP A 71 -0.20 34.25 15.83
C ASP A 71 0.24 35.71 15.97
N PHE A 72 -0.13 36.37 17.07
CA PHE A 72 0.01 37.82 17.22
C PHE A 72 1.48 38.26 17.22
N GLU A 73 2.34 37.47 17.85
CA GLU A 73 3.78 37.75 17.94
C GLU A 73 4.47 37.57 16.59
N SER A 74 4.18 36.46 15.89
CA SER A 74 4.70 36.22 14.55
C SER A 74 4.23 37.28 13.56
N LEU A 75 2.97 37.75 13.67
CA LEU A 75 2.44 38.82 12.83
C LEU A 75 3.10 40.16 13.13
N TYR A 76 3.36 40.46 14.41
CA TYR A 76 4.11 41.63 14.84
C TYR A 76 5.53 41.60 14.24
N GLU A 77 6.26 40.48 14.40
CA GLU A 77 7.60 40.29 13.83
C GLU A 77 7.63 40.46 12.32
N GLU A 78 6.70 39.80 11.61
CA GLU A 78 6.60 39.88 10.15
C GLU A 78 6.35 41.32 9.69
N THR A 79 5.48 42.05 10.40
CA THR A 79 5.13 43.44 10.06
C THR A 79 6.32 44.37 10.27
N VAL A 80 7.00 44.27 11.41
CA VAL A 80 8.21 45.07 11.70
C VAL A 80 9.32 44.76 10.68
N ARG A 81 9.55 43.48 10.36
CA ARG A 81 10.53 43.08 9.34
C ARG A 81 10.16 43.60 7.94
N LYS A 82 8.87 43.55 7.57
CA LYS A 82 8.40 44.11 6.29
C LYS A 82 8.67 45.60 6.18
N ILE A 83 8.44 46.37 7.25
CA ILE A 83 8.71 47.82 7.26
C ILE A 83 10.21 48.10 7.11
N ASN A 84 11.06 47.40 7.87
CA ASN A 84 12.52 47.55 7.77
C ASN A 84 13.07 47.20 6.38
N ASN A 85 12.39 46.34 5.61
CA ASN A 85 12.78 45.98 4.25
C ASN A 85 12.30 46.97 3.16
N ARG A 86 11.49 47.99 3.48
CA ARG A 86 10.94 48.93 2.48
C ARG A 86 11.98 49.91 1.92
N SER A 87 12.91 50.36 2.76
CA SER A 87 13.95 51.32 2.38
C SER A 87 15.31 50.87 2.92
N LEU A 88 16.26 50.59 2.02
CA LEU A 88 17.62 50.17 2.37
C LEU A 88 18.59 51.34 2.55
N LYS A 89 18.16 52.60 2.32
CA LYS A 89 19.10 53.72 2.13
C LYS A 89 18.85 54.99 2.95
N ASN A 90 17.64 55.25 3.46
CA ASN A 90 17.36 56.39 4.36
C ASN A 90 16.14 56.08 5.26
N GLU A 91 16.16 56.58 6.49
CA GLU A 91 15.02 56.52 7.42
C GLU A 91 13.86 57.37 6.88
N GLU A 92 12.73 56.74 6.55
CA GLU A 92 11.53 57.42 6.08
C GLU A 92 10.60 57.73 7.27
N PRO A 93 10.10 58.96 7.44
CA PRO A 93 9.20 59.31 8.55
C PRO A 93 7.95 58.44 8.64
N GLN A 94 7.43 57.96 7.51
CA GLN A 94 6.25 57.09 7.45
C GLN A 94 6.53 55.70 8.03
N ASP A 95 7.72 55.14 7.81
CA ASP A 95 8.09 53.82 8.32
C ASP A 95 8.27 53.88 9.85
N ILE A 96 8.85 54.96 10.37
CA ILE A 96 8.93 55.21 11.82
C ILE A 96 7.53 55.26 12.42
N PHE A 97 6.60 56.01 11.81
CA PHE A 97 5.22 56.09 12.26
C PHE A 97 4.51 54.72 12.24
N ASP A 98 4.72 53.94 11.18
CA ASP A 98 4.15 52.59 11.06
C ASP A 98 4.70 51.66 12.15
N ILE A 99 6.00 51.69 12.44
CA ILE A 99 6.63 50.89 13.52
C ILE A 99 6.08 51.30 14.88
N VAL A 100 5.97 52.60 15.15
CA VAL A 100 5.37 53.11 16.41
C VAL A 100 3.92 52.64 16.53
N SER A 101 3.13 52.72 15.47
CA SER A 101 1.74 52.24 15.46
C SER A 101 1.63 50.75 15.78
N VAL A 102 2.53 49.93 15.23
CA VAL A 102 2.56 48.48 15.49
C VAL A 102 3.06 48.17 16.91
N ASN A 103 4.01 48.96 17.43
CA ASN A 103 4.47 48.89 18.81
C ASN A 103 3.38 49.25 19.83
N ASP A 104 2.56 50.25 19.54
CA ASP A 104 1.41 50.60 20.38
C ASP A 104 0.34 49.49 20.33
N SER A 105 0.19 48.85 19.16
CA SER A 105 -0.77 47.75 18.96
C SER A 105 -0.44 46.53 19.81
N ILE A 106 0.84 46.13 19.89
CA ILE A 106 1.23 44.98 20.73
C ILE A 106 1.08 45.28 22.24
N LYS A 107 1.41 46.51 22.68
CA LYS A 107 1.21 46.91 24.09
C LYS A 107 -0.26 46.91 24.51
N ARG A 108 -1.14 47.46 23.68
CA ARG A 108 -2.60 47.40 23.94
C ARG A 108 -3.11 45.97 23.98
N LEU A 109 -2.54 45.10 23.15
CA LEU A 109 -2.90 43.68 23.13
C LEU A 109 -2.52 42.99 24.45
N GLU A 110 -1.36 43.32 25.03
CA GLU A 110 -0.93 42.82 26.35
C GLU A 110 -1.91 43.26 27.46
N GLU A 111 -2.32 44.53 27.46
CA GLU A 111 -3.31 45.07 28.40
C GLU A 111 -4.66 44.36 28.28
N ASP A 112 -5.19 44.24 27.05
CA ASP A 112 -6.45 43.54 26.77
C ASP A 112 -6.36 42.05 27.16
N PHE A 113 -5.21 41.42 26.95
CA PHE A 113 -5.00 40.01 27.27
C PHE A 113 -4.87 39.76 28.78
N HIS A 114 -4.20 40.67 29.51
CA HIS A 114 -4.17 40.65 30.98
C HIS A 114 -5.57 40.78 31.56
N GLU A 115 -6.37 41.71 31.05
CA GLU A 115 -7.76 41.88 31.45
C GLU A 115 -8.59 40.62 31.19
N TYR A 116 -8.44 40.01 30.00
CA TYR A 116 -9.12 38.77 29.66
C TYR A 116 -8.78 37.62 30.62
N LEU A 117 -7.49 37.37 30.85
CA LEU A 117 -7.06 36.29 31.75
C LEU A 117 -7.42 36.56 33.20
N SER A 118 -7.43 37.83 33.63
CA SER A 118 -7.90 38.23 34.96
C SER A 118 -9.37 37.90 35.19
N ASP A 119 -10.17 37.88 34.13
CA ASP A 119 -11.58 37.48 34.18
C ASP A 119 -11.80 35.96 34.04
N GLU A 120 -10.98 35.27 33.24
CA GLU A 120 -11.18 33.85 32.91
C GLU A 120 -10.52 32.92 33.93
N TYR A 121 -9.30 33.22 34.37
CA TYR A 121 -8.53 32.35 35.26
C TYR A 121 -9.21 32.09 36.61
N PRO A 122 -9.76 33.11 37.32
CA PRO A 122 -10.46 32.87 38.58
C PRO A 122 -11.71 32.00 38.41
N LYS A 123 -12.46 32.16 37.31
CA LYS A 123 -13.64 31.34 37.02
C LYS A 123 -13.25 29.88 36.79
N TRP A 124 -12.16 29.65 36.07
CA TRP A 124 -11.64 28.31 35.85
C TRP A 124 -11.17 27.66 37.16
N ILE A 125 -10.47 28.39 38.02
CA ILE A 125 -10.05 27.90 39.35
C ILE A 125 -11.25 27.52 40.21
N GLU A 126 -12.28 28.36 40.29
CA GLU A 126 -13.51 28.09 41.04
C GLU A 126 -14.21 26.82 40.54
N GLN A 127 -14.16 26.55 39.22
CA GLN A 127 -14.77 25.38 38.62
C GLN A 127 -13.96 24.09 38.79
N LYS A 128 -12.62 24.20 38.84
CA LYS A 128 -11.71 23.04 38.79
C LYS A 128 -11.10 22.65 40.12
N THR A 129 -11.16 23.53 41.12
CA THR A 129 -10.46 23.31 42.39
C THR A 129 -11.38 23.47 43.59
N ILE A 130 -11.02 22.79 44.68
CA ILE A 130 -11.60 22.98 46.00
C ILE A 130 -10.52 23.56 46.91
N LEU A 131 -10.88 24.62 47.62
CA LEU A 131 -10.03 25.24 48.63
C LEU A 131 -10.05 24.41 49.92
N ASN A 132 -8.87 24.08 50.41
CA ASN A 132 -8.70 23.42 51.70
C ASN A 132 -8.70 24.43 52.86
N ALA A 133 -8.86 23.95 54.10
CA ALA A 133 -8.89 24.80 55.30
C ALA A 133 -7.63 25.68 55.50
N ALA A 134 -6.51 25.33 54.88
CA ALA A 134 -5.25 26.08 54.91
C ALA A 134 -5.05 27.02 53.71
N GLY A 135 -6.04 27.15 52.81
CA GLY A 135 -5.98 28.04 51.64
C GLY A 135 -5.31 27.46 50.40
N PHE A 136 -4.82 26.21 50.44
CA PHE A 136 -4.29 25.49 49.27
C PHE A 136 -5.41 24.94 48.38
N LYS A 137 -5.18 24.92 47.08
CA LYS A 137 -6.10 24.42 46.05
C LYS A 137 -5.81 22.96 45.75
N GLY A 138 -6.86 22.14 45.73
CA GLY A 138 -6.82 20.77 45.21
C GLY A 138 -7.71 20.65 43.97
N PHE A 139 -7.21 20.06 42.89
CA PHE A 139 -8.04 19.77 41.73
C PHE A 139 -9.15 18.76 42.09
N THR A 140 -10.33 18.94 41.51
CA THR A 140 -11.45 18.01 41.74
C THR A 140 -11.22 16.65 41.08
N GLU A 141 -10.53 16.65 39.95
CA GLU A 141 -10.13 15.46 39.22
C GLU A 141 -8.74 14.98 39.65
N LYS A 142 -8.49 13.67 39.48
CA LYS A 142 -7.21 13.07 39.84
C LYS A 142 -6.12 13.51 38.85
N VAL A 143 -5.00 14.02 39.37
CA VAL A 143 -3.81 14.32 38.56
C VAL A 143 -3.19 13.03 38.03
N ASN A 144 -2.80 13.03 36.75
CA ASN A 144 -2.11 11.91 36.13
C ASN A 144 -0.78 11.59 36.86
N PRO A 145 -0.50 10.32 37.19
CA PRO A 145 0.74 9.92 37.85
C PRO A 145 2.02 10.43 37.18
N PHE A 146 2.04 10.54 35.85
CA PHE A 146 3.17 11.10 35.11
C PHE A 146 3.51 12.53 35.56
N PHE A 147 2.52 13.44 35.56
CA PHE A 147 2.73 14.82 36.01
C PHE A 147 2.97 14.90 37.52
N GLY A 148 2.30 14.03 38.30
CA GLY A 148 2.53 13.92 39.73
C GLY A 148 3.98 13.56 40.08
N LYS A 149 4.62 12.67 39.30
CA LYS A 149 6.02 12.30 39.45
C LYS A 149 6.97 13.45 39.12
N LEU A 150 6.71 14.18 38.03
CA LEU A 150 7.48 15.37 37.66
C LEU A 150 7.45 16.44 38.75
N VAL A 151 6.27 16.71 39.33
CA VAL A 151 6.11 17.69 40.42
C VAL A 151 6.86 17.24 41.69
N LYS A 152 6.78 15.96 42.05
CA LYS A 152 7.41 15.39 43.25
C LYS A 152 8.93 15.29 43.17
N ASP A 153 9.49 15.19 41.97
CA ASP A 153 10.94 15.14 41.77
C ASP A 153 11.58 16.51 41.99
N GLU A 154 12.45 16.62 43.01
CA GLU A 154 13.16 17.85 43.37
C GLU A 154 14.14 18.31 42.28
N ASN A 155 14.56 17.42 41.36
CA ASN A 155 15.46 17.75 40.25
C ASN A 155 14.72 18.17 38.96
N THR A 156 13.40 18.38 39.04
CA THR A 156 12.58 18.87 37.92
C THR A 156 12.43 20.39 37.98
N TYR A 157 12.62 21.08 36.87
CA TYR A 157 12.44 22.54 36.78
C TYR A 157 11.43 22.85 35.69
N PHE A 158 10.51 23.78 35.96
CA PHE A 158 9.46 24.16 35.01
C PHE A 158 9.76 25.53 34.43
N ILE A 159 9.87 25.61 33.12
CA ILE A 159 9.98 26.88 32.38
C ILE A 159 8.61 27.13 31.77
N ASN A 160 7.87 28.05 32.38
CA ASN A 160 6.50 28.35 32.04
C ASN A 160 6.44 29.54 31.07
N PHE A 161 5.97 29.27 29.85
CA PHE A 161 5.68 30.30 28.84
C PHE A 161 4.24 30.81 28.96
N ASN A 162 3.42 30.18 29.80
CA ASN A 162 2.08 30.65 30.08
C ASN A 162 2.11 31.76 31.13
N TYR A 163 1.05 32.57 31.12
CA TYR A 163 0.89 33.70 32.03
C TYR A 163 0.13 33.32 33.30
N THR A 164 -0.33 32.07 33.42
CA THR A 164 -1.20 31.60 34.50
C THR A 164 -0.43 30.72 35.48
N ASN A 165 -0.92 30.66 36.72
CA ASN A 165 -0.30 29.88 37.81
C ASN A 165 -0.75 28.40 37.78
N SER A 166 -1.06 27.86 36.60
CA SER A 166 -1.67 26.52 36.44
C SER A 166 -0.74 25.40 36.92
N ILE A 167 0.58 25.57 36.78
CA ILE A 167 1.61 24.64 37.25
C ILE A 167 1.76 24.72 38.77
N GLU A 168 1.71 25.91 39.35
CA GLU A 168 1.75 26.14 40.79
C GLU A 168 0.53 25.52 41.47
N ASP A 169 -0.65 25.69 40.87
CA ASP A 169 -1.90 25.11 41.37
C ASP A 169 -1.87 23.57 41.23
N LEU A 170 -1.19 23.04 40.21
CA LEU A 170 -0.87 21.61 40.12
C LEU A 170 0.09 21.14 41.23
N CYS A 171 1.10 21.94 41.57
CA CYS A 171 2.02 21.65 42.67
C CYS A 171 1.28 21.57 44.01
N GLU A 172 0.34 22.49 44.27
CA GLU A 172 -0.52 22.45 45.45
C GLU A 172 -1.34 21.16 45.50
N SER A 173 -2.03 20.84 44.40
CA SER A 173 -2.89 19.66 44.29
C SER A 173 -2.15 18.33 44.52
N VAL A 174 -0.89 18.24 44.04
CA VAL A 174 -0.10 17.00 44.12
C VAL A 174 0.61 16.81 45.46
N LEU A 175 1.11 17.88 46.06
CA LEU A 175 2.01 17.81 47.23
C LEU A 175 1.32 18.12 48.56
N TYR A 176 0.21 18.86 48.54
CA TYR A 176 -0.49 19.19 49.77
C TYR A 176 -1.17 17.97 50.39
N ASP A 177 -0.87 17.70 51.66
CA ASP A 177 -1.53 16.69 52.48
C ASP A 177 -2.02 17.34 53.78
N ALA A 178 -3.34 17.29 54.00
CA ALA A 178 -4.01 17.84 55.17
C ALA A 178 -3.62 17.12 56.48
N ASN A 179 -3.15 15.87 56.40
CA ASN A 179 -2.69 15.12 57.56
C ASN A 179 -1.26 15.48 57.99
N ASN A 180 -0.50 16.18 57.14
CA ASN A 180 0.89 16.56 57.41
C ASN A 180 1.21 17.99 56.94
N ILE A 181 0.43 18.95 57.43
CA ILE A 181 0.40 20.36 56.97
C ILE A 181 1.78 21.01 56.94
N SER A 182 2.58 20.85 58.01
CA SER A 182 3.88 21.53 58.11
C SER A 182 4.88 21.05 57.05
N LYS A 183 4.94 19.74 56.80
CA LYS A 183 5.82 19.14 55.80
C LYS A 183 5.34 19.44 54.39
N SER A 184 4.05 19.24 54.13
CA SER A 184 3.45 19.42 52.81
C SER A 184 3.50 20.89 52.35
N SER A 185 3.30 21.86 53.26
CA SER A 185 3.42 23.29 52.94
C SER A 185 4.85 23.67 52.51
N LEU A 186 5.87 23.08 53.14
CA LEU A 186 7.27 23.30 52.77
C LEU A 186 7.60 22.66 51.42
N GLU A 187 7.09 21.46 51.16
CA GLU A 187 7.25 20.76 49.87
C GLU A 187 6.60 21.55 48.72
N VAL A 188 5.37 22.06 48.91
CA VAL A 188 4.69 22.95 47.95
C VAL A 188 5.52 24.20 47.68
N LYS A 189 6.02 24.87 48.73
CA LYS A 189 6.83 26.09 48.56
C LYS A 189 8.08 25.82 47.72
N LYS A 190 8.82 24.75 48.04
CA LYS A 190 10.00 24.33 47.26
C LYS A 190 9.66 23.98 45.82
N ALA A 191 8.49 23.41 45.56
CA ALA A 191 8.05 23.10 44.19
C ALA A 191 7.75 24.37 43.38
N LYS A 192 7.03 25.33 43.96
CA LYS A 192 6.76 26.62 43.31
C LYS A 192 8.04 27.42 43.02
N GLU A 193 9.04 27.35 43.89
CA GLU A 193 10.33 28.02 43.67
C GLU A 193 11.11 27.50 42.44
N ARG A 194 10.73 26.32 41.90
CA ARG A 194 11.28 25.71 40.67
C ARG A 194 10.46 26.00 39.41
N VAL A 195 9.42 26.82 39.50
CA VAL A 195 8.61 27.28 38.36
C VAL A 195 9.09 28.68 37.96
N PHE A 196 9.45 28.86 36.69
CA PHE A 196 10.00 30.10 36.18
C PHE A 196 9.12 30.66 35.06
N HIS A 197 8.45 31.79 35.33
CA HIS A 197 7.69 32.55 34.33
C HIS A 197 8.63 33.45 33.54
N ILE A 198 8.89 33.10 32.27
CA ILE A 198 9.87 33.84 31.47
C ILE A 198 9.26 35.01 30.67
N HIS A 199 7.94 35.00 30.45
CA HIS A 199 7.18 36.05 29.74
C HIS A 199 6.25 36.84 30.67
N GLY A 200 6.48 36.74 31.98
CA GLY A 200 5.62 37.33 33.00
C GLY A 200 4.46 36.47 33.42
N SER A 201 3.72 36.97 34.41
CA SER A 201 2.59 36.30 35.02
C SER A 201 1.41 37.25 35.18
N LEU A 202 0.23 36.67 35.28
CA LEU A 202 -1.02 37.37 35.56
C LEU A 202 -0.96 38.09 36.90
N GLU A 203 -0.33 37.46 37.90
CA GLU A 203 -0.20 37.95 39.27
C GLU A 203 0.71 39.19 39.37
N GLU A 204 1.83 39.19 38.65
CA GLU A 204 2.75 40.33 38.61
C GLU A 204 2.30 41.45 37.66
N GLY A 205 1.31 41.19 36.79
CA GLY A 205 0.79 42.17 35.83
C GLY A 205 1.81 42.58 34.77
N ASN A 206 2.80 41.72 34.50
CA ASN A 206 3.93 42.00 33.61
C ASN A 206 3.94 41.11 32.35
N ILE A 207 2.75 40.73 31.86
CA ILE A 207 2.56 39.96 30.63
C ILE A 207 3.30 40.62 29.48
N LEU A 208 4.11 39.82 28.80
CA LEU A 208 5.01 40.30 27.75
C LEU A 208 4.80 39.52 26.46
N PHE A 209 4.33 40.22 25.44
CA PHE A 209 4.35 39.80 24.06
C PHE A 209 5.52 40.49 23.35
N GLY A 210 6.09 39.88 22.32
CA GLY A 210 7.15 40.57 21.59
C GLY A 210 7.78 39.78 20.47
N GLY A 211 8.63 40.47 19.73
CA GLY A 211 9.43 39.87 18.66
C GLY A 211 10.80 39.41 19.13
N GLY A 212 11.41 38.46 18.41
CA GLY A 212 12.83 38.10 18.55
C GLY A 212 13.65 38.64 17.39
N PHE A 213 14.05 39.91 17.47
CA PHE A 213 14.85 40.57 16.44
C PHE A 213 16.35 40.46 16.73
N THR A 214 16.73 40.51 18.00
CA THR A 214 18.12 40.70 18.45
C THR A 214 19.03 39.46 18.33
N ASP A 215 18.46 38.26 18.47
CA ASP A 215 19.22 37.01 18.50
C ASP A 215 19.26 36.28 17.13
N SER A 216 18.75 36.92 16.07
CA SER A 216 18.80 36.38 14.69
C SER A 216 19.97 36.98 13.90
N GLU A 217 20.56 36.22 12.95
CA GLU A 217 21.56 36.72 11.99
C GLU A 217 21.09 37.98 11.21
N ASP A 218 19.79 38.27 11.28
CA ASP A 218 19.08 39.38 10.67
C ASP A 218 19.08 40.68 11.47
N ILE A 219 19.69 40.80 12.66
CA ILE A 219 19.74 42.11 13.36
C ILE A 219 20.35 43.20 12.47
N LYS A 220 21.26 42.81 11.56
CA LYS A 220 21.86 43.69 10.54
C LYS A 220 20.85 44.27 9.54
N LYS A 221 19.66 43.68 9.43
CA LYS A 221 18.55 44.12 8.57
C LYS A 221 17.54 45.01 9.33
N ILE A 222 17.74 45.21 10.62
CA ILE A 222 16.94 46.14 11.42
C ILE A 222 17.65 47.49 11.43
N HIS A 223 17.05 48.47 10.75
CA HIS A 223 17.65 49.81 10.59
C HIS A 223 16.98 50.84 11.51
N TYR A 224 15.69 50.67 11.80
CA TYR A 224 14.96 51.58 12.69
C TYR A 224 15.09 51.13 14.15
N SER A 225 15.67 51.97 15.00
CA SER A 225 15.83 51.71 16.44
C SER A 225 14.51 51.39 17.16
N GLN A 226 13.40 52.00 16.73
CA GLN A 226 12.06 51.76 17.26
C GLN A 226 11.59 50.30 17.08
N SER A 227 12.15 49.57 16.13
CA SER A 227 11.85 48.14 15.91
C SER A 227 12.27 47.27 17.08
N LEU A 228 13.25 47.70 17.88
CA LEU A 228 13.80 46.93 18.99
C LEU A 228 13.08 47.17 20.32
N ILE A 229 12.17 48.15 20.38
CA ILE A 229 11.47 48.54 21.62
C ILE A 229 10.68 47.38 22.22
N ASN A 230 10.01 46.58 21.39
CA ASN A 230 9.29 45.38 21.83
C ASN A 230 10.00 44.07 21.46
N ASP A 231 11.33 44.11 21.39
CA ASP A 231 12.13 42.89 21.39
C ASP A 231 12.05 42.21 22.77
N LYS A 232 11.74 40.91 22.79
CA LYS A 232 11.54 40.15 24.04
C LYS A 232 12.77 40.20 24.95
N ILE A 233 13.97 40.06 24.39
CA ILE A 233 15.20 39.95 25.20
C ILE A 233 15.52 41.28 25.87
N PHE A 234 15.36 42.39 25.15
CA PHE A 234 15.55 43.71 25.75
C PHE A 234 14.55 43.96 26.86
N ARG A 235 13.25 43.76 26.61
CA ARG A 235 12.22 44.01 27.61
C ARG A 235 12.33 43.09 28.85
N ILE A 236 12.76 41.84 28.68
CA ILE A 236 13.05 40.93 29.81
C ILE A 236 14.20 41.48 30.65
N LYS A 237 15.26 42.03 30.03
CA LYS A 237 16.41 42.59 30.75
C LYS A 237 16.08 43.91 31.46
N GLU A 238 15.19 44.72 30.88
CA GLU A 238 14.74 45.98 31.47
C GLU A 238 13.78 45.77 32.65
N ASN A 239 12.99 44.69 32.64
CA ASN A 239 12.12 44.34 33.75
C ASN A 239 12.92 43.64 34.87
N GLU A 240 13.03 44.30 36.04
CA GLU A 240 13.81 43.78 37.16
C GLU A 240 13.36 42.39 37.64
N SER A 241 12.04 42.13 37.70
CA SER A 241 11.48 40.85 38.13
C SER A 241 11.81 39.74 37.13
N LEU A 242 11.53 39.95 35.84
CA LEU A 242 11.79 38.96 34.79
C LEU A 242 13.28 38.67 34.63
N ASN A 243 14.12 39.70 34.71
CA ASN A 243 15.57 39.53 34.66
C ASN A 243 16.08 38.73 35.87
N ALA A 244 15.58 39.01 37.08
CA ALA A 244 15.93 38.25 38.28
C ALA A 244 15.50 36.78 38.15
N THR A 245 14.27 36.52 37.68
CA THR A 245 13.75 35.17 37.42
C THR A 245 14.62 34.43 36.40
N ARG A 246 15.00 35.11 35.30
CA ARG A 246 15.90 34.53 34.29
C ARG A 246 17.28 34.20 34.85
N ILE A 247 17.89 35.11 35.62
CA ILE A 247 19.21 34.88 36.24
C ILE A 247 19.14 33.72 37.22
N LYS A 248 18.11 33.68 38.08
CA LYS A 248 17.86 32.58 39.03
C LYS A 248 17.73 31.26 38.29
N MET A 249 16.88 31.20 37.25
CA MET A 249 16.68 30.00 36.43
C MET A 249 17.99 29.51 35.80
N MET A 250 18.78 30.39 35.19
CA MET A 250 20.07 30.02 34.58
C MET A 250 21.04 29.47 35.63
N SER A 251 21.06 30.05 36.84
CA SER A 251 21.89 29.59 37.95
C SER A 251 21.43 28.24 38.52
N ASP A 252 20.13 28.04 38.70
CA ASP A 252 19.57 26.82 39.30
C ASP A 252 19.69 25.61 38.35
N ILE A 253 19.46 25.84 37.05
CA ILE A 253 19.56 24.80 36.02
C ILE A 253 21.03 24.48 35.71
N ASP A 254 21.92 25.47 35.68
CA ASP A 254 23.37 25.30 35.43
C ASP A 254 23.65 24.52 34.14
N LEU A 255 23.20 25.04 32.99
CA LEU A 255 23.29 24.39 31.67
C LEU A 255 24.72 24.13 31.17
N ASP A 256 25.70 24.87 31.70
CA ASP A 256 27.09 24.79 31.24
C ASP A 256 27.91 23.72 31.99
N ASN A 257 27.30 23.07 32.99
CA ASN A 257 27.93 22.00 33.74
C ASN A 257 27.87 20.67 32.99
N ASN A 258 28.99 20.32 32.33
CA ASN A 258 29.15 19.11 31.51
C ASN A 258 28.92 17.78 32.26
N ASN A 259 28.86 17.78 33.60
CA ASN A 259 28.59 16.59 34.41
C ASN A 259 27.09 16.38 34.69
N THR A 260 26.22 17.22 34.15
CA THR A 260 24.76 17.15 34.35
C THR A 260 24.08 16.55 33.12
N ASN A 261 23.36 15.46 33.31
CA ASN A 261 22.48 14.89 32.27
C ASN A 261 21.13 15.60 32.30
N ILE A 262 20.72 16.15 31.16
CA ILE A 262 19.47 16.91 31.05
C ILE A 262 18.47 16.15 30.18
N ASP A 263 17.30 15.86 30.74
CA ASP A 263 16.14 15.45 29.95
C ASP A 263 15.19 16.63 29.78
N LEU A 264 14.76 16.86 28.55
CA LEU A 264 13.87 17.97 28.19
C LEU A 264 12.48 17.44 27.87
N PHE A 265 11.45 17.99 28.51
CA PHE A 265 10.05 17.67 28.28
C PHE A 265 9.36 18.90 27.71
N ILE A 266 8.80 18.80 26.51
CA ILE A 266 8.14 19.92 25.82
C ILE A 266 6.65 19.63 25.77
N ILE A 267 5.87 20.38 26.55
CA ILE A 267 4.46 20.10 26.82
C ILE A 267 3.61 21.32 26.43
N GLY A 268 2.79 21.16 25.38
CA GLY A 268 1.86 22.19 24.94
C GLY A 268 2.51 23.43 24.31
N HIS A 269 3.82 23.40 24.05
CA HIS A 269 4.55 24.49 23.40
C HIS A 269 4.66 24.27 21.88
N SER A 270 4.60 25.33 21.08
CA SER A 270 4.58 25.27 19.61
C SER A 270 5.95 25.03 18.97
N LEU A 271 7.03 25.38 19.68
CA LEU A 271 8.43 25.38 19.20
C LEU A 271 8.63 26.21 17.93
N GLN A 272 7.92 27.34 17.81
CA GLN A 272 8.03 28.24 16.66
C GLN A 272 8.35 29.67 17.12
N GLY A 273 8.62 30.55 16.15
CA GLY A 273 8.84 31.97 16.42
C GLY A 273 10.14 32.27 17.17
N SER A 274 10.12 33.37 17.92
CA SER A 274 11.24 33.89 18.70
C SER A 274 11.63 33.01 19.89
N ASP A 275 10.66 32.34 20.49
CA ASP A 275 10.85 31.46 21.65
C ASP A 275 11.78 30.28 21.34
N PHE A 276 11.76 29.81 20.09
CA PHE A 276 12.65 28.73 19.64
C PHE A 276 14.13 29.05 19.84
N LEU A 277 14.55 30.30 19.64
CA LEU A 277 15.97 30.66 19.79
C LEU A 277 16.42 30.51 21.25
N PHE A 278 15.59 30.94 22.19
CA PHE A 278 15.85 30.72 23.61
C PHE A 278 15.88 29.22 23.96
N LEU A 279 14.90 28.45 23.46
CA LEU A 279 14.81 27.01 23.70
C LEU A 279 15.93 26.20 23.02
N SER A 280 16.51 26.70 21.92
CA SER A 280 17.54 26.00 21.16
C SER A 280 18.75 25.61 22.00
N LYS A 281 19.13 26.43 22.98
CA LYS A 281 20.24 26.15 23.92
C LYS A 281 19.95 24.92 24.78
N PHE A 282 18.73 24.81 25.28
CA PHE A 282 18.27 23.66 26.05
C PHE A 282 18.18 22.40 25.18
N ILE A 283 17.59 22.55 23.99
CA ILE A 283 17.43 21.46 23.01
C ILE A 283 18.79 20.87 22.59
N GLN A 284 19.79 21.71 22.31
CA GLN A 284 21.12 21.26 21.91
C GLN A 284 21.84 20.49 23.04
N LYS A 285 21.72 20.98 24.28
CA LYS A 285 22.37 20.42 25.47
C LYS A 285 21.66 19.20 26.06
N ALA A 286 20.38 19.02 25.74
CA ALA A 286 19.62 17.87 26.21
C ALA A 286 20.21 16.56 25.73
N ASN A 287 20.13 15.54 26.58
CA ASN A 287 20.45 14.16 26.26
C ASN A 287 19.28 13.50 25.54
N LYS A 288 18.07 13.77 26.03
CA LYS A 288 16.82 13.24 25.50
C LYS A 288 15.74 14.30 25.52
N ILE A 289 14.90 14.31 24.50
CA ILE A 289 13.91 15.36 24.28
C ILE A 289 12.54 14.72 24.04
N TYR A 290 11.66 14.81 25.01
CA TYR A 290 10.29 14.31 24.91
C TYR A 290 9.39 15.43 24.40
N ILE A 291 8.86 15.28 23.19
CA ILE A 291 7.90 16.23 22.61
C ILE A 291 6.50 15.66 22.74
N PHE A 292 5.66 16.31 23.55
CA PHE A 292 4.25 15.97 23.70
C PHE A 292 3.44 16.63 22.59
N TYR A 293 2.69 15.83 21.85
CA TYR A 293 2.07 16.25 20.59
C TYR A 293 0.58 15.91 20.50
N TYR A 294 -0.16 16.76 19.81
CA TYR A 294 -1.57 16.58 19.48
C TYR A 294 -1.70 16.24 18.00
N GLU A 295 -2.37 15.12 17.71
CA GLU A 295 -2.60 14.66 16.34
C GLU A 295 -1.31 14.67 15.51
N ASP A 296 -1.20 15.58 14.54
CA ASP A 296 -0.09 15.71 13.61
C ASP A 296 0.73 17.00 13.82
N ASP A 297 0.55 17.73 14.94
CA ASP A 297 1.29 18.97 15.23
C ASP A 297 2.80 18.76 15.42
N TYR A 298 3.24 17.52 15.66
CA TYR A 298 4.65 17.13 15.72
C TYR A 298 5.37 17.36 14.39
N ILE A 299 4.67 17.34 13.25
CA ILE A 299 5.29 17.51 11.92
C ILE A 299 5.97 18.88 11.85
N LEU A 300 5.23 19.95 12.14
CA LEU A 300 5.76 21.32 12.09
C LEU A 300 6.86 21.55 13.13
N LYS A 301 6.73 20.95 14.32
CA LYS A 301 7.76 21.00 15.37
C LYS A 301 9.06 20.36 14.89
N MET A 302 8.98 19.18 14.28
CA MET A 302 10.13 18.45 13.76
C MET A 302 10.78 19.16 12.57
N GLU A 303 9.98 19.71 11.65
CA GLU A 303 10.48 20.53 10.55
C GLU A 303 11.30 21.72 11.07
N GLU A 304 10.81 22.42 12.10
CA GLU A 304 11.50 23.57 12.68
C GLU A 304 12.82 23.17 13.34
N VAL A 305 12.82 22.08 14.11
CA VAL A 305 14.03 21.56 14.76
C VAL A 305 15.07 21.13 13.72
N LEU A 306 14.66 20.36 12.71
CA LEU A 306 15.56 19.90 11.65
C LEU A 306 16.14 21.08 10.86
N ARG A 307 15.31 22.07 10.52
CA ARG A 307 15.71 23.26 9.77
C ARG A 307 16.75 24.09 10.51
N LYS A 308 16.58 24.29 11.82
CA LYS A 308 17.43 25.21 12.62
C LYS A 308 18.59 24.53 13.33
N LEU A 309 18.47 23.26 13.71
CA LEU A 309 19.43 22.57 14.58
C LEU A 309 20.05 21.31 13.94
N GLY A 310 19.53 20.86 12.79
CA GLY A 310 20.06 19.70 12.05
C GLY A 310 19.62 18.34 12.61
N SER A 311 20.04 17.27 11.92
CA SER A 311 19.59 15.89 12.18
C SER A 311 20.11 15.29 13.49
N SER A 312 21.28 15.71 13.97
CA SER A 312 21.89 15.16 15.20
C SER A 312 21.06 15.43 16.45
N VAL A 313 20.29 16.52 16.48
CA VAL A 313 19.36 16.81 17.57
C VAL A 313 18.09 15.97 17.43
N ALA A 314 17.63 15.72 16.20
CA ALA A 314 16.43 14.94 15.94
C ALA A 314 16.54 13.48 16.43
N GLU A 315 17.75 12.91 16.40
CA GLU A 315 18.01 11.57 16.95
C GLU A 315 17.78 11.46 18.46
N LYS A 316 17.80 12.59 19.19
CA LYS A 316 17.53 12.64 20.63
C LYS A 316 16.04 12.77 20.95
N ILE A 317 15.19 13.01 19.94
CA ILE A 317 13.78 13.32 20.13
C ILE A 317 12.97 12.04 20.25
N VAL A 318 12.13 12.01 21.28
CA VAL A 318 11.09 11.02 21.50
C VAL A 318 9.75 11.71 21.40
N LEU A 319 8.95 11.31 20.41
CA LEU A 319 7.60 11.81 20.25
C LEU A 319 6.67 11.05 21.21
N VAL A 320 5.92 11.80 22.01
CA VAL A 320 4.98 11.26 23.00
C VAL A 320 3.59 11.82 22.69
N PRO A 321 2.57 10.98 22.43
CA PRO A 321 1.23 11.51 22.30
C PRO A 321 0.79 12.22 23.59
N PHE A 322 0.09 13.36 23.47
CA PHE A 322 -0.23 14.18 24.64
C PHE A 322 -1.06 13.43 25.68
N LEU A 323 -0.67 13.50 26.96
CA LEU A 323 -1.31 12.85 28.09
C LEU A 323 -2.40 13.74 28.71
N GLU A 324 -3.50 13.14 29.15
CA GLU A 324 -4.48 13.84 29.98
C GLU A 324 -3.82 14.25 31.30
N ILE A 325 -3.80 15.55 31.62
CA ILE A 325 -3.23 16.03 32.89
C ILE A 325 -4.14 15.69 34.06
N LEU A 326 -5.45 15.92 33.87
CA LEU A 326 -6.50 15.61 34.83
C LEU A 326 -7.33 14.44 34.30
N LEU A 327 -7.41 13.38 35.08
CA LEU A 327 -8.14 12.16 34.76
C LEU A 327 -9.60 12.34 35.16
N GLN A 328 -10.45 12.62 34.16
CA GLN A 328 -11.88 12.90 34.38
C GLN A 328 -12.72 11.64 34.62
N ASP A 329 -12.32 10.53 34.01
CA ASP A 329 -13.02 9.26 34.06
C ASP A 329 -12.18 8.16 34.72
N LYS A 330 -12.83 7.01 34.96
CA LYS A 330 -12.13 5.81 35.43
C LYS A 330 -10.99 5.46 34.46
N LEU A 331 -9.84 5.09 35.04
CA LEU A 331 -8.68 4.64 34.28
C LEU A 331 -9.07 3.47 33.36
N PHE A 332 -8.78 3.66 32.08
CA PHE A 332 -8.87 2.63 31.06
C PHE A 332 -7.51 1.96 30.85
N ILE A 333 -6.41 2.69 30.97
CA ILE A 333 -5.05 2.15 31.04
C ILE A 333 -4.42 2.63 32.33
N SER A 334 -3.75 1.72 33.03
CA SER A 334 -3.09 1.95 34.32
C SER A 334 -1.59 1.64 34.32
N SER A 335 -1.08 0.99 33.27
CA SER A 335 0.35 0.73 33.08
C SER A 335 0.72 0.69 31.60
N TYR A 336 2.02 0.80 31.31
CA TYR A 336 2.50 0.60 29.94
C TYR A 336 2.26 -0.82 29.42
N GLU A 337 2.35 -1.83 30.29
CA GLU A 337 2.05 -3.23 29.95
C GLU A 337 0.59 -3.40 29.49
N GLU A 338 -0.36 -2.79 30.20
CA GLU A 338 -1.76 -2.80 29.81
C GLU A 338 -1.99 -2.08 28.47
N TYR A 339 -1.29 -0.96 28.23
CA TYR A 339 -1.32 -0.25 26.96
C TYR A 339 -0.83 -1.11 25.78
N GLN A 340 0.20 -1.93 25.99
CA GLN A 340 0.74 -2.80 24.93
C GLN A 340 -0.30 -3.75 24.33
N THR A 341 -1.34 -4.11 25.09
CA THR A 341 -2.44 -4.98 24.62
C THR A 341 -3.35 -4.30 23.57
N ILE A 342 -3.35 -2.97 23.50
CA ILE A 342 -4.17 -2.17 22.56
C ILE A 342 -3.33 -1.28 21.62
N ASP A 343 -2.02 -1.19 21.84
CA ASP A 343 -1.09 -0.49 20.96
C ASP A 343 -1.21 -0.86 19.47
N PRO A 344 -1.52 -2.12 19.08
CA PRO A 344 -1.75 -2.47 17.68
C PRO A 344 -2.91 -1.72 17.02
N PHE A 345 -3.83 -1.13 17.79
CA PHE A 345 -4.99 -0.41 17.26
C PHE A 345 -4.64 1.04 16.86
N LEU A 346 -3.49 1.52 17.31
CA LEU A 346 -3.13 2.93 17.27
C LEU A 346 -2.03 3.19 16.23
N LYS A 347 -2.28 4.18 15.37
CA LYS A 347 -1.26 4.71 14.45
C LYS A 347 -0.14 5.44 15.19
N ASN A 348 -0.51 6.26 16.17
CA ASN A 348 0.38 7.12 16.95
C ASN A 348 0.59 6.50 18.34
N LYS A 349 1.72 5.82 18.51
CA LYS A 349 2.01 4.94 19.65
C LYS A 349 2.75 5.67 20.76
N PHE A 350 2.51 5.27 22.01
CA PHE A 350 3.34 5.71 23.12
C PHE A 350 4.70 5.02 23.10
N PRO A 351 5.82 5.77 23.24
CA PRO A 351 7.15 5.19 23.22
C PRO A 351 7.42 4.40 24.51
N ARG A 352 8.23 3.36 24.40
CA ARG A 352 8.60 2.51 25.55
C ARG A 352 9.71 3.17 26.34
N GLU A 353 9.33 3.96 27.33
CA GLU A 353 10.23 4.79 28.13
C GLU A 353 9.96 4.61 29.62
N ASP A 354 11.01 4.54 30.43
CA ASP A 354 10.89 4.32 31.89
C ASP A 354 10.04 5.39 32.57
N ILE A 355 10.05 6.62 32.05
CA ILE A 355 9.22 7.69 32.60
C ILE A 355 7.71 7.48 32.34
N LEU A 356 7.37 6.66 31.36
CA LEU A 356 5.99 6.28 31.00
C LEU A 356 5.59 4.91 31.56
N SER A 357 6.36 4.34 32.49
CA SER A 357 6.02 3.02 33.08
C SER A 357 4.63 2.98 33.74
N GLU A 358 4.25 4.08 34.39
CA GLU A 358 2.94 4.30 35.03
C GLU A 358 1.93 4.99 34.10
N LEU A 359 1.96 4.65 32.81
CA LEU A 359 1.07 5.22 31.80
C LEU A 359 -0.39 5.09 32.25
N SER A 360 -1.05 6.24 32.42
CA SER A 360 -2.41 6.32 32.91
C SER A 360 -3.27 7.09 31.91
N LEU A 361 -4.27 6.43 31.33
CA LEU A 361 -5.16 7.01 30.31
C LEU A 361 -6.61 6.70 30.64
N THR A 362 -7.51 7.64 30.37
CA THR A 362 -8.95 7.37 30.42
C THR A 362 -9.44 6.84 29.07
N ILE A 363 -10.70 6.41 29.02
CA ILE A 363 -11.32 5.98 27.74
C ILE A 363 -11.42 7.14 26.75
N ASN A 364 -11.49 8.39 27.23
CA ASN A 364 -11.64 9.59 26.39
C ASN A 364 -10.43 9.86 25.52
N HIS A 365 -9.25 9.39 25.94
CA HIS A 365 -8.04 9.42 25.15
C HIS A 365 -8.21 8.78 23.76
N PHE A 366 -9.14 7.82 23.65
CA PHE A 366 -9.40 7.04 22.43
C PHE A 366 -10.61 7.54 21.63
N THR A 367 -11.38 8.50 22.16
CA THR A 367 -12.62 9.01 21.53
C THR A 367 -12.34 9.79 20.25
N PHE A 368 -11.20 10.49 20.17
CA PHE A 368 -10.82 11.35 19.04
C PHE A 368 -9.70 10.77 18.15
N ARG A 369 -9.16 9.60 18.49
CA ARG A 369 -8.00 9.03 17.78
C ARG A 369 -8.42 8.13 16.62
N ASN A 370 -7.57 8.07 15.60
CA ASN A 370 -7.78 7.33 14.35
C ASN A 370 -7.64 5.80 14.52
N ILE A 371 -8.48 5.18 15.35
CA ILE A 371 -8.60 3.73 15.42
C ILE A 371 -9.43 3.29 14.20
N ASN A 372 -8.77 2.65 13.24
CA ASN A 372 -9.40 2.11 12.04
C ASN A 372 -9.49 0.58 12.05
N GLU A 373 -8.67 -0.07 12.88
CA GLU A 373 -8.63 -1.52 13.03
C GLU A 373 -8.63 -1.95 14.50
N LEU A 374 -9.30 -3.07 14.78
CA LEU A 374 -9.28 -3.75 16.07
C LEU A 374 -8.58 -5.10 15.91
N ARG A 375 -7.60 -5.41 16.77
CA ARG A 375 -6.92 -6.70 16.82
C ARG A 375 -7.23 -7.40 18.13
N ILE A 376 -8.22 -8.27 18.10
CA ILE A 376 -8.81 -8.88 19.28
C ILE A 376 -8.00 -10.12 19.63
N THR A 377 -7.59 -10.19 20.89
CA THR A 377 -6.93 -11.33 21.53
C THR A 377 -7.60 -11.60 22.88
N THR A 378 -7.34 -12.75 23.50
CA THR A 378 -7.76 -13.04 24.88
C THR A 378 -7.33 -11.94 25.86
N SER A 379 -6.12 -11.40 25.69
CA SER A 379 -5.54 -10.43 26.63
C SER A 379 -6.25 -9.07 26.62
N ASN A 380 -6.86 -8.69 25.50
CA ASN A 380 -7.45 -7.35 25.30
C ASN A 380 -8.98 -7.34 25.14
N LEU A 381 -9.63 -8.50 25.20
CA LEU A 381 -11.07 -8.65 24.96
C LEU A 381 -11.93 -7.66 25.78
N GLU A 382 -11.69 -7.58 27.09
CA GLU A 382 -12.46 -6.68 27.97
C GLU A 382 -12.25 -5.20 27.59
N LYS A 383 -11.06 -4.84 27.09
CA LYS A 383 -10.75 -3.48 26.60
C LYS A 383 -11.48 -3.19 25.30
N VAL A 384 -11.54 -4.16 24.39
CA VAL A 384 -12.30 -4.05 23.14
C VAL A 384 -13.78 -3.85 23.41
N LEU A 385 -14.36 -4.57 24.38
CA LEU A 385 -15.76 -4.40 24.78
C LEU A 385 -16.03 -2.99 25.34
N GLN A 386 -15.13 -2.47 26.18
CA GLN A 386 -15.24 -1.10 26.72
C GLN A 386 -15.09 -0.04 25.62
N LEU A 387 -14.13 -0.20 24.71
CA LEU A 387 -13.96 0.68 23.55
C LEU A 387 -15.19 0.68 22.64
N SER A 388 -15.75 -0.51 22.37
CA SER A 388 -16.96 -0.66 21.55
C SER A 388 -18.13 0.14 22.12
N ARG A 389 -18.34 0.05 23.44
CA ARG A 389 -19.35 0.85 24.14
C ARG A 389 -19.09 2.35 23.99
N ASN A 390 -17.83 2.78 24.14
CA ASN A 390 -17.45 4.18 23.98
C ASN A 390 -17.71 4.70 22.54
N PHE A 391 -17.39 3.90 21.52
CA PHE A 391 -17.63 4.27 20.12
C PHE A 391 -19.11 4.40 19.79
N VAL A 392 -19.95 3.52 20.35
CA VAL A 392 -21.41 3.57 20.18
C VAL A 392 -22.00 4.81 20.86
N VAL A 393 -21.60 5.10 22.11
CA VAL A 393 -22.09 6.27 22.86
C VAL A 393 -21.71 7.58 22.16
N ASN A 394 -20.48 7.70 21.67
CA ASN A 394 -19.99 8.92 21.02
C ASN A 394 -20.32 9.02 19.53
N LYS A 395 -21.07 8.07 18.95
CA LYS A 395 -21.39 8.00 17.50
C LYS A 395 -20.15 7.99 16.58
N ASN A 396 -19.04 7.43 17.07
CA ASN A 396 -17.74 7.40 16.37
C ASN A 396 -17.40 6.02 15.77
N ALA A 397 -18.32 5.06 15.82
CA ALA A 397 -18.10 3.69 15.32
C ALA A 397 -17.82 3.60 13.80
N SER A 398 -18.11 4.65 13.03
CA SER A 398 -17.94 4.69 11.56
C SER A 398 -16.50 4.69 11.06
N ARG A 399 -15.51 4.78 11.96
CA ARG A 399 -14.09 4.80 11.59
C ARG A 399 -13.45 3.40 11.54
N ILE A 400 -14.07 2.39 12.15
CA ILE A 400 -13.51 1.04 12.25
C ILE A 400 -13.92 0.23 11.03
N SER A 401 -12.99 0.01 10.11
CA SER A 401 -13.24 -0.75 8.88
C SER A 401 -12.73 -2.19 8.96
N ARG A 402 -11.88 -2.53 9.94
CA ARG A 402 -11.21 -3.84 10.00
C ARG A 402 -11.22 -4.43 11.41
N VAL A 403 -11.48 -5.73 11.49
CA VAL A 403 -11.35 -6.50 12.73
C VAL A 403 -10.52 -7.74 12.45
N TYR A 404 -9.55 -7.99 13.32
CA TYR A 404 -8.72 -9.19 13.32
C TYR A 404 -8.95 -9.93 14.63
N PHE A 405 -9.05 -11.24 14.55
CA PHE A 405 -9.01 -12.15 15.68
C PHE A 405 -7.68 -12.89 15.57
N ASP A 406 -6.76 -12.52 16.44
CA ASP A 406 -5.38 -13.01 16.47
C ASP A 406 -5.19 -13.87 17.72
N GLU A 407 -4.27 -14.84 17.66
CA GLU A 407 -3.99 -15.82 18.72
C GLU A 407 -5.16 -16.79 19.02
N LYS A 408 -4.87 -17.82 19.83
CA LYS A 408 -5.87 -18.80 20.24
C LYS A 408 -6.85 -18.19 21.22
N MET A 409 -7.92 -17.62 20.67
CA MET A 409 -9.14 -17.33 21.42
C MET A 409 -10.03 -18.57 21.48
N ASP A 410 -10.69 -18.77 22.61
CA ASP A 410 -11.58 -19.88 22.84
C ASP A 410 -13.06 -19.52 22.59
N ALA A 411 -13.93 -20.54 22.57
CA ALA A 411 -15.36 -20.32 22.35
C ALA A 411 -16.05 -19.48 23.46
N VAL A 412 -15.51 -19.44 24.69
CA VAL A 412 -16.09 -18.68 25.81
C VAL A 412 -15.92 -17.17 25.57
N GLU A 413 -14.79 -16.79 25.01
CA GLU A 413 -14.48 -15.41 24.63
C GLU A 413 -15.38 -14.92 23.50
N PHE A 414 -15.63 -15.75 22.49
CA PHE A 414 -16.61 -15.45 21.44
C PHE A 414 -18.03 -15.33 21.99
N THR A 415 -18.42 -16.13 22.98
CA THR A 415 -19.71 -15.95 23.66
C THR A 415 -19.83 -14.56 24.31
N LYS A 416 -18.74 -14.02 24.88
CA LYS A 416 -18.76 -12.63 25.42
C LYS A 416 -18.97 -11.60 24.31
N LEU A 417 -18.31 -11.76 23.16
CA LEU A 417 -18.49 -10.88 22.00
C LEU A 417 -19.92 -10.95 21.46
N SER A 418 -20.48 -12.16 21.33
CA SER A 418 -21.85 -12.41 20.91
C SER A 418 -22.90 -11.76 21.80
N ASN A 419 -22.63 -11.68 23.10
CA ASN A 419 -23.54 -11.08 24.06
C ASN A 419 -23.41 -9.54 24.14
N SER A 420 -22.39 -8.96 23.51
CA SER A 420 -22.14 -7.52 23.53
C SER A 420 -22.90 -6.80 22.41
N ARG A 421 -24.04 -6.20 22.76
CA ARG A 421 -24.82 -5.38 21.82
C ARG A 421 -23.99 -4.24 21.22
N ASP A 422 -23.10 -3.63 22.00
CA ASP A 422 -22.27 -2.52 21.54
C ASP A 422 -21.25 -2.97 20.50
N PHE A 423 -20.60 -4.12 20.71
CA PHE A 423 -19.66 -4.69 19.74
C PHE A 423 -20.38 -5.10 18.44
N LEU A 424 -21.54 -5.74 18.52
CA LEU A 424 -22.35 -6.08 17.34
C LEU A 424 -22.79 -4.84 16.56
N MET A 425 -22.97 -3.68 17.21
CA MET A 425 -23.24 -2.41 16.50
C MET A 425 -22.00 -1.88 15.77
N VAL A 426 -20.79 -2.08 16.32
CA VAL A 426 -19.53 -1.76 15.63
C VAL A 426 -19.39 -2.62 14.36
N LEU A 427 -19.69 -3.92 14.43
CA LEU A 427 -19.61 -4.83 13.27
C LEU A 427 -20.46 -4.40 12.07
N LYS A 428 -21.52 -3.60 12.26
CA LYS A 428 -22.34 -3.08 11.15
C LYS A 428 -21.55 -2.25 10.15
N LEU A 429 -20.48 -1.60 10.60
CA LEU A 429 -19.68 -0.65 9.84
C LEU A 429 -18.34 -1.25 9.39
N VAL A 430 -18.03 -2.47 9.84
CA VAL A 430 -16.78 -3.17 9.53
C VAL A 430 -16.84 -3.73 8.10
N GLU A 431 -15.81 -3.46 7.32
CA GLU A 431 -15.67 -3.93 5.93
C GLU A 431 -14.92 -5.25 5.83
N LYS A 432 -14.03 -5.54 6.78
CA LYS A 432 -13.14 -6.68 6.71
C LYS A 432 -12.98 -7.36 8.06
N VAL A 433 -13.15 -8.68 8.09
CA VAL A 433 -12.88 -9.52 9.26
C VAL A 433 -11.90 -10.63 8.90
N ILE A 434 -10.85 -10.79 9.72
CA ILE A 434 -9.87 -11.87 9.60
C ILE A 434 -9.81 -12.65 10.89
N PHE A 435 -9.85 -13.97 10.80
CA PHE A 435 -9.60 -14.90 11.89
C PHE A 435 -8.31 -15.68 11.61
N SER A 436 -7.41 -15.78 12.58
CA SER A 436 -6.15 -16.50 12.47
C SER A 436 -5.88 -17.33 13.72
N ASP A 437 -5.69 -18.65 13.57
CA ASP A 437 -5.33 -19.58 14.67
C ASP A 437 -6.26 -19.47 15.91
N THR A 438 -7.58 -19.56 15.70
CA THR A 438 -8.60 -19.25 16.73
C THR A 438 -9.81 -20.19 16.68
N GLU A 439 -10.49 -20.38 17.82
CA GLU A 439 -11.73 -21.17 17.92
C GLU A 439 -12.96 -20.27 17.74
N ILE A 440 -13.73 -20.46 16.67
CA ILE A 440 -14.87 -19.59 16.33
C ILE A 440 -16.18 -20.26 16.78
N GLU A 441 -16.94 -19.60 17.66
CA GLU A 441 -18.30 -20.06 17.99
C GLU A 441 -19.23 -19.87 16.79
N SER A 442 -19.94 -20.93 16.37
CA SER A 442 -20.83 -20.88 15.19
C SER A 442 -21.93 -19.83 15.30
N VAL A 443 -22.45 -19.59 16.51
CA VAL A 443 -23.45 -18.55 16.80
C VAL A 443 -22.88 -17.16 16.53
N PHE A 444 -21.64 -16.90 16.96
CA PHE A 444 -20.98 -15.63 16.71
C PHE A 444 -20.80 -15.39 15.20
N PHE A 445 -20.37 -16.41 14.46
CA PHE A 445 -20.19 -16.27 13.02
C PHE A 445 -21.51 -15.97 12.30
N ASN A 446 -22.60 -16.64 12.67
CA ASN A 446 -23.93 -16.33 12.14
C ASN A 446 -24.40 -14.90 12.49
N GLN A 447 -24.06 -14.41 13.69
CA GLN A 447 -24.30 -13.01 14.05
C GLN A 447 -23.44 -12.06 13.20
N LEU A 448 -22.16 -12.36 12.97
CA LEU A 448 -21.29 -11.55 12.14
C LEU A 448 -21.90 -11.34 10.74
N LEU A 449 -22.38 -12.42 10.11
CA LEU A 449 -23.04 -12.34 8.79
C LEU A 449 -24.32 -11.50 8.84
N LYS A 450 -25.14 -11.67 9.90
CA LYS A 450 -26.40 -10.94 10.06
C LYS A 450 -26.22 -9.44 10.35
N TYR A 451 -25.17 -9.08 11.09
CA TYR A 451 -24.91 -7.70 11.50
C TYR A 451 -23.96 -6.97 10.54
N GLY A 452 -23.15 -7.68 9.75
CA GLY A 452 -22.15 -7.13 8.84
C GLY A 452 -22.74 -6.45 7.61
N ASN A 453 -23.46 -5.35 7.78
CA ASN A 453 -24.08 -4.62 6.66
C ASN A 453 -23.05 -4.11 5.65
N SER A 454 -21.86 -3.74 6.10
CA SER A 454 -20.75 -3.27 5.26
C SER A 454 -19.66 -4.31 5.03
N LEU A 455 -19.84 -5.55 5.49
CA LEU A 455 -18.81 -6.59 5.49
C LEU A 455 -18.55 -7.11 4.08
N ILE A 456 -17.42 -6.74 3.49
CA ILE A 456 -17.02 -7.08 2.12
C ILE A 456 -16.14 -8.33 2.10
N TYR A 457 -15.32 -8.54 3.13
CA TYR A 457 -14.30 -9.59 3.14
C TYR A 457 -14.22 -10.30 4.49
N VAL A 458 -14.38 -11.63 4.45
CA VAL A 458 -14.08 -12.54 5.56
C VAL A 458 -12.98 -13.50 5.16
N LYS A 459 -11.95 -13.62 5.99
CA LYS A 459 -10.90 -14.65 5.88
C LYS A 459 -10.79 -15.42 7.19
N MET A 460 -10.64 -16.74 7.08
CA MET A 460 -10.31 -17.62 8.19
C MET A 460 -9.11 -18.47 7.81
N GLU A 461 -8.11 -18.51 8.67
CA GLU A 461 -6.90 -19.29 8.47
C GLU A 461 -6.54 -20.05 9.75
N LYS A 462 -6.39 -21.38 9.65
CA LYS A 462 -6.04 -22.24 10.80
C LYS A 462 -7.05 -22.15 11.95
N CYS A 463 -8.33 -21.92 11.64
CA CYS A 463 -9.37 -21.74 12.64
C CYS A 463 -10.15 -23.05 12.91
N THR A 464 -10.71 -23.19 14.11
CA THR A 464 -11.61 -24.30 14.44
C THR A 464 -13.01 -23.77 14.74
N PHE A 465 -14.02 -24.21 13.99
CA PHE A 465 -15.42 -23.95 14.31
C PHE A 465 -15.87 -24.81 15.49
N MET A 466 -16.45 -24.16 16.48
CA MET A 466 -16.99 -24.80 17.69
C MET A 466 -18.52 -24.73 17.66
N VAL A 467 -19.15 -25.91 17.53
CA VAL A 467 -20.62 -26.04 17.45
C VAL A 467 -21.15 -26.70 18.73
N LYS A 468 -21.98 -25.97 19.50
CA LYS A 468 -22.69 -26.53 20.66
C LYS A 468 -23.78 -27.49 20.20
N GLU A 469 -23.95 -28.60 20.90
CA GLU A 469 -25.07 -29.53 20.70
C GLU A 469 -26.42 -28.76 20.80
N GLY A 470 -27.22 -28.82 19.73
CA GLY A 470 -28.50 -28.10 19.61
C GLY A 470 -28.46 -26.77 18.86
N ASN A 471 -27.27 -26.25 18.51
CA ASN A 471 -27.13 -25.11 17.62
C ASN A 471 -27.11 -25.55 16.15
N ASP A 472 -27.41 -24.60 15.25
CA ASP A 472 -27.31 -24.81 13.81
C ASP A 472 -25.90 -25.23 13.40
N SER A 473 -25.82 -26.35 12.70
CA SER A 473 -24.62 -26.89 12.05
C SER A 473 -24.31 -26.20 10.71
N HIS A 474 -24.83 -25.00 10.50
CA HIS A 474 -24.70 -24.29 9.24
C HIS A 474 -24.61 -22.77 9.40
N ALA A 475 -24.02 -22.13 8.39
CA ALA A 475 -24.02 -20.68 8.22
C ALA A 475 -24.59 -20.30 6.85
N ASN A 476 -25.53 -19.35 6.84
CA ASN A 476 -26.09 -18.82 5.60
C ASN A 476 -25.33 -17.55 5.17
N ILE A 477 -24.48 -17.66 4.16
CA ILE A 477 -23.69 -16.53 3.64
C ILE A 477 -24.55 -15.46 2.97
N SER A 478 -25.75 -15.83 2.49
CA SER A 478 -26.67 -14.88 1.85
C SER A 478 -27.32 -13.92 2.85
N ALA A 479 -27.15 -14.15 4.15
CA ALA A 479 -27.53 -13.21 5.20
C ALA A 479 -26.70 -11.91 5.16
N CYS A 480 -25.53 -11.91 4.51
CA CYS A 480 -24.66 -10.76 4.35
C CYS A 480 -24.60 -10.33 2.88
N GLU A 481 -25.50 -9.44 2.45
CA GLU A 481 -25.59 -8.99 1.06
C GLU A 481 -24.34 -8.25 0.56
N SER A 482 -23.54 -7.67 1.46
CA SER A 482 -22.32 -6.93 1.14
C SER A 482 -21.08 -7.82 0.97
N LEU A 483 -21.14 -9.09 1.37
CA LEU A 483 -20.00 -10.01 1.26
C LEU A 483 -19.64 -10.24 -0.21
N ARG A 484 -18.36 -10.00 -0.55
CA ARG A 484 -17.79 -10.20 -1.90
C ARG A 484 -16.67 -11.23 -1.92
N ARG A 485 -15.89 -11.29 -0.84
CA ARG A 485 -14.75 -12.21 -0.72
C ARG A 485 -14.89 -13.07 0.51
N PHE A 486 -14.80 -14.38 0.33
CA PHE A 486 -14.85 -15.35 1.42
C PHE A 486 -13.73 -16.36 1.28
N GLU A 487 -12.92 -16.50 2.34
CA GLU A 487 -11.76 -17.39 2.35
C GLU A 487 -11.72 -18.26 3.60
N LEU A 488 -11.57 -19.56 3.40
CA LEU A 488 -11.42 -20.61 4.41
C LEU A 488 -10.17 -21.43 4.07
N ILE A 489 -9.15 -21.35 4.90
CA ILE A 489 -7.85 -21.98 4.64
C ILE A 489 -7.41 -22.75 5.88
N ASP A 490 -7.18 -24.05 5.73
CA ASP A 490 -6.64 -24.91 6.80
C ASP A 490 -7.52 -24.89 8.07
N CYS A 491 -8.85 -24.77 7.91
CA CYS A 491 -9.80 -24.70 9.01
C CYS A 491 -10.46 -26.06 9.28
N SER A 492 -10.92 -26.28 10.53
CA SER A 492 -11.62 -27.49 10.96
C SER A 492 -12.93 -27.20 11.68
N CYS A 493 -13.77 -28.23 11.89
CA CYS A 493 -14.98 -28.13 12.72
C CYS A 493 -15.04 -29.24 13.78
N ASN A 494 -15.42 -28.85 14.99
CA ASN A 494 -15.60 -29.72 16.16
C ASN A 494 -16.97 -29.47 16.83
N TYR A 495 -17.60 -30.55 17.30
CA TYR A 495 -18.85 -30.51 18.07
C TYR A 495 -18.58 -30.80 19.54
N TYR A 496 -19.27 -30.08 20.42
CA TYR A 496 -19.13 -30.31 21.85
C TYR A 496 -20.49 -30.29 22.57
N LYS A 497 -20.55 -31.11 23.62
CA LYS A 497 -21.74 -31.29 24.45
C LYS A 497 -21.71 -30.32 25.62
N SER A 498 -22.85 -29.69 25.90
CA SER A 498 -23.00 -28.57 26.84
C SER A 498 -22.63 -28.88 28.30
N ASN A 499 -22.31 -30.13 28.67
CA ASN A 499 -21.94 -30.56 30.02
C ASN A 499 -20.81 -31.61 30.09
N SER A 500 -20.04 -31.83 29.02
CA SER A 500 -18.92 -32.79 29.01
C SER A 500 -17.79 -32.32 28.10
N SER A 501 -16.54 -32.57 28.47
CA SER A 501 -15.35 -32.32 27.65
C SER A 501 -15.22 -33.24 26.42
N GLU A 502 -16.27 -34.00 26.09
CA GLU A 502 -16.30 -34.88 24.92
C GLU A 502 -16.48 -34.04 23.65
N ILE A 503 -15.44 -34.03 22.81
CA ILE A 503 -15.46 -33.46 21.47
C ILE A 503 -15.81 -34.58 20.48
N ARG A 504 -16.75 -34.32 19.58
CA ARG A 504 -17.08 -35.21 18.46
C ARG A 504 -16.77 -34.52 17.14
N GLU A 505 -16.31 -35.29 16.17
CA GLU A 505 -16.20 -34.84 14.80
C GLU A 505 -17.61 -34.69 14.21
N GLY A 506 -17.82 -33.63 13.43
CA GLY A 506 -19.06 -33.41 12.70
C GLY A 506 -18.88 -32.32 11.66
N ILE A 507 -19.79 -32.30 10.68
CA ILE A 507 -19.69 -31.43 9.49
C ILE A 507 -20.38 -30.10 9.77
N PHE A 508 -19.76 -28.99 9.38
CA PHE A 508 -20.40 -27.67 9.35
C PHE A 508 -20.55 -27.16 7.92
N CYS A 509 -21.76 -26.74 7.56
CA CYS A 509 -22.12 -26.40 6.18
C CYS A 509 -22.26 -24.89 5.98
N PHE A 510 -21.66 -24.36 4.91
CA PHE A 510 -21.94 -23.01 4.43
C PHE A 510 -22.93 -23.10 3.27
N LYS A 511 -24.05 -22.40 3.40
CA LYS A 511 -25.17 -22.43 2.46
C LYS A 511 -25.56 -21.03 1.99
N SER A 512 -26.34 -20.96 0.92
CA SER A 512 -26.96 -19.74 0.42
C SER A 512 -28.46 -19.97 0.23
N ASP A 513 -29.32 -19.33 1.03
CA ASP A 513 -30.78 -19.48 0.88
C ASP A 513 -31.32 -18.62 -0.27
N THR A 514 -30.72 -17.44 -0.50
CA THR A 514 -31.05 -16.49 -1.57
C THR A 514 -29.84 -16.24 -2.48
N GLN A 515 -29.99 -15.41 -3.51
CA GLN A 515 -28.88 -14.92 -4.32
C GLN A 515 -27.79 -14.31 -3.42
N ASN A 516 -26.54 -14.65 -3.69
CA ASN A 516 -25.38 -14.08 -2.99
C ASN A 516 -24.49 -13.30 -3.97
N ASN A 517 -23.68 -12.40 -3.42
CA ASN A 517 -22.84 -11.47 -4.18
C ASN A 517 -21.35 -11.84 -4.14
N ILE A 518 -21.00 -13.10 -3.84
CA ILE A 518 -19.61 -13.54 -3.78
C ILE A 518 -18.97 -13.39 -5.17
N GLU A 519 -17.85 -12.66 -5.20
CA GLU A 519 -16.99 -12.47 -6.37
C GLU A 519 -15.76 -13.38 -6.29
N LYS A 520 -15.24 -13.61 -5.08
CA LYS A 520 -14.05 -14.43 -4.82
C LYS A 520 -14.30 -15.42 -3.70
N LEU A 521 -14.11 -16.71 -3.98
CA LEU A 521 -14.25 -17.78 -3.00
C LEU A 521 -12.98 -18.62 -2.94
N LYS A 522 -12.43 -18.82 -1.74
CA LYS A 522 -11.24 -19.65 -1.51
C LYS A 522 -11.49 -20.64 -0.39
N VAL A 523 -11.37 -21.93 -0.67
CA VAL A 523 -11.68 -23.01 0.27
C VAL A 523 -10.59 -24.07 0.16
N LEU A 524 -9.52 -23.91 0.91
CA LEU A 524 -8.34 -24.77 0.81
C LEU A 524 -8.08 -25.56 2.08
N LYS A 525 -7.77 -26.86 1.94
CA LYS A 525 -7.25 -27.74 3.01
C LYS A 525 -8.11 -27.77 4.28
N ASN A 526 -9.42 -27.64 4.15
CA ASN A 526 -10.33 -27.64 5.29
C ASN A 526 -10.77 -29.06 5.65
N THR A 527 -11.02 -29.31 6.93
CA THR A 527 -11.50 -30.62 7.45
C THR A 527 -12.89 -30.45 8.07
N ASN A 528 -13.86 -31.30 7.71
CA ASN A 528 -15.23 -31.25 8.24
C ASN A 528 -15.98 -29.90 8.00
N LEU A 529 -15.55 -29.12 7.01
CA LEU A 529 -16.21 -27.88 6.56
C LEU A 529 -16.64 -28.05 5.10
N VAL A 530 -17.91 -27.82 4.79
CA VAL A 530 -18.49 -28.05 3.46
C VAL A 530 -19.15 -26.78 2.93
N ILE A 531 -18.86 -26.39 1.69
CA ILE A 531 -19.64 -25.41 0.95
C ILE A 531 -20.71 -26.14 0.14
N GLU A 532 -21.99 -25.87 0.40
CA GLU A 532 -23.11 -26.49 -0.34
C GLU A 532 -23.21 -25.98 -1.78
N ASN A 533 -23.75 -26.81 -2.69
CA ASN A 533 -23.96 -26.48 -4.11
C ASN A 533 -24.70 -25.15 -4.31
N ASN A 534 -25.70 -24.89 -3.45
CA ASN A 534 -26.53 -23.69 -3.53
C ASN A 534 -25.73 -22.39 -3.37
N VAL A 535 -24.53 -22.41 -2.77
CA VAL A 535 -23.65 -21.24 -2.70
C VAL A 535 -23.21 -20.86 -4.10
N PHE A 536 -22.68 -21.83 -4.85
CA PHE A 536 -22.19 -21.65 -6.21
C PHE A 536 -23.33 -21.29 -7.18
N GLU A 537 -24.43 -22.02 -7.16
CA GLU A 537 -25.59 -21.80 -8.05
C GLU A 537 -26.19 -20.40 -7.89
N LYS A 538 -26.17 -19.87 -6.68
CA LYS A 538 -26.75 -18.57 -6.34
C LYS A 538 -25.74 -17.42 -6.38
N SER A 539 -24.46 -17.69 -6.68
CA SER A 539 -23.45 -16.67 -6.89
C SER A 539 -23.48 -16.17 -8.34
N THR A 540 -24.11 -15.03 -8.59
CA THR A 540 -24.17 -14.47 -9.96
C THR A 540 -22.89 -13.77 -10.39
N ASN A 541 -22.07 -13.35 -9.42
CA ASN A 541 -20.90 -12.48 -9.61
C ASN A 541 -19.57 -13.21 -9.39
N LEU A 542 -19.57 -14.54 -9.21
CA LEU A 542 -18.36 -15.30 -8.92
C LEU A 542 -17.41 -15.26 -10.13
N ILE A 543 -16.24 -14.65 -9.92
CA ILE A 543 -15.20 -14.47 -10.94
C ILE A 543 -13.93 -15.27 -10.62
N ASP A 544 -13.69 -15.61 -9.35
CA ASP A 544 -12.46 -16.25 -8.87
C ASP A 544 -12.80 -17.37 -7.86
N LEU A 545 -12.32 -18.58 -8.12
CA LEU A 545 -12.57 -19.76 -7.29
C LEU A 545 -11.31 -20.58 -7.06
N ASP A 546 -10.92 -20.72 -5.79
CA ASP A 546 -9.85 -21.60 -5.32
C ASP A 546 -10.44 -22.69 -4.43
N ILE A 547 -10.27 -23.97 -4.74
CA ILE A 547 -10.85 -25.08 -3.95
C ILE A 547 -9.91 -26.27 -3.79
N SER A 548 -9.81 -26.86 -2.59
CA SER A 548 -9.19 -28.17 -2.37
C SER A 548 -10.25 -29.25 -2.28
N ILE A 549 -9.98 -30.40 -2.87
CA ILE A 549 -10.90 -31.54 -2.91
C ILE A 549 -10.26 -32.70 -2.15
N THR A 550 -10.93 -33.18 -1.12
CA THR A 550 -10.39 -34.21 -0.25
C THR A 550 -11.13 -35.56 -0.32
N GLU A 551 -12.45 -35.62 -0.58
CA GLU A 551 -13.26 -36.82 -0.95
C GLU A 551 -14.58 -36.36 -1.65
N ASP A 552 -15.49 -37.28 -2.08
CA ASP A 552 -16.77 -37.17 -2.88
C ASP A 552 -17.74 -35.98 -2.58
N VAL A 553 -17.23 -34.78 -2.44
CA VAL A 553 -17.98 -33.54 -2.30
C VAL A 553 -18.22 -33.04 -3.71
N TYR A 554 -19.49 -32.79 -4.08
CA TYR A 554 -19.98 -32.42 -5.42
C TYR A 554 -20.26 -33.60 -6.38
N GLN A 555 -21.15 -34.51 -5.98
CA GLN A 555 -21.68 -35.56 -6.87
C GLN A 555 -22.49 -34.99 -8.05
N GLU A 556 -23.17 -33.87 -7.84
CA GLU A 556 -23.93 -33.15 -8.87
C GLU A 556 -23.05 -32.13 -9.61
N GLU A 557 -23.37 -31.91 -10.89
CA GLU A 557 -22.60 -30.97 -11.71
C GLU A 557 -22.92 -29.51 -11.42
N ILE A 558 -21.87 -28.73 -11.12
CA ILE A 558 -21.93 -27.30 -10.87
C ILE A 558 -21.36 -26.56 -12.09
N HIS A 559 -22.20 -25.77 -12.77
CA HIS A 559 -21.78 -25.01 -13.95
C HIS A 559 -21.62 -23.50 -13.65
N LEU A 560 -20.39 -23.02 -13.65
CA LEU A 560 -19.98 -21.65 -13.31
C LEU A 560 -19.78 -20.80 -14.57
N LYS A 561 -20.89 -20.25 -15.08
CA LYS A 561 -20.93 -19.51 -16.37
C LYS A 561 -20.04 -18.26 -16.43
N ASN A 562 -19.86 -17.58 -15.30
CA ASN A 562 -19.23 -16.26 -15.21
C ASN A 562 -17.78 -16.27 -14.69
N LEU A 563 -17.25 -17.44 -14.34
CA LEU A 563 -15.93 -17.56 -13.71
C LEU A 563 -14.82 -17.15 -14.68
N GLU A 564 -13.85 -16.38 -14.19
CA GLU A 564 -12.67 -15.94 -14.96
C GLU A 564 -11.39 -16.70 -14.55
N SER A 565 -11.29 -17.11 -13.28
CA SER A 565 -10.15 -17.82 -12.70
C SER A 565 -10.62 -19.02 -11.88
N LEU A 566 -10.02 -20.19 -12.14
CA LEU A 566 -10.29 -21.43 -11.41
C LEU A 566 -8.97 -22.06 -10.94
N GLN A 567 -8.83 -22.29 -9.64
CA GLN A 567 -7.77 -23.11 -9.06
C GLN A 567 -8.36 -24.30 -8.30
N ILE A 568 -7.87 -25.50 -8.60
CA ILE A 568 -8.28 -26.73 -7.91
C ILE A 568 -7.04 -27.44 -7.36
N GLU A 569 -7.00 -27.69 -6.05
CA GLU A 569 -6.07 -28.63 -5.42
C GLU A 569 -6.73 -30.01 -5.36
N ASN A 570 -6.28 -30.94 -6.20
CA ASN A 570 -6.85 -32.28 -6.32
C ASN A 570 -5.86 -33.34 -5.80
N PHE A 571 -6.23 -34.02 -4.72
CA PHE A 571 -5.42 -35.06 -4.11
C PHE A 571 -5.91 -36.49 -4.43
N VAL A 572 -7.06 -36.65 -5.12
CA VAL A 572 -7.66 -37.97 -5.40
C VAL A 572 -8.35 -38.01 -6.78
N GLY A 573 -7.80 -38.84 -7.68
CA GLY A 573 -8.52 -39.58 -8.74
C GLY A 573 -9.17 -38.82 -9.90
N PHE A 574 -10.07 -37.87 -9.65
CA PHE A 574 -10.93 -37.29 -10.68
C PHE A 574 -11.09 -35.78 -10.49
N VAL A 575 -11.27 -35.06 -11.61
CA VAL A 575 -11.65 -33.64 -11.61
C VAL A 575 -13.05 -33.52 -10.99
N PRO A 576 -13.34 -32.54 -10.13
CA PRO A 576 -14.68 -32.33 -9.60
C PRO A 576 -15.69 -32.14 -10.74
N ASN A 577 -16.97 -32.43 -10.49
CA ASN A 577 -18.06 -32.08 -11.42
C ASN A 577 -18.31 -30.55 -11.44
N ILE A 578 -17.25 -29.74 -11.54
CA ILE A 578 -17.32 -28.28 -11.69
C ILE A 578 -16.92 -27.94 -13.12
N THR A 579 -17.82 -27.31 -13.85
CA THR A 579 -17.58 -26.83 -15.21
C THR A 579 -17.65 -25.32 -15.31
N VAL A 580 -16.90 -24.72 -16.24
CA VAL A 580 -16.79 -23.26 -16.41
C VAL A 580 -17.26 -22.83 -17.80
N GLY A 581 -17.81 -21.61 -17.87
CA GLY A 581 -18.29 -20.99 -19.11
C GLY A 581 -17.23 -20.22 -19.91
N ASN A 582 -17.67 -19.54 -20.97
CA ASN A 582 -16.80 -18.89 -21.97
C ASN A 582 -16.02 -17.66 -21.45
N LYS A 583 -16.29 -17.21 -20.21
CA LYS A 583 -15.57 -16.09 -19.57
C LYS A 583 -14.24 -16.51 -18.92
N ILE A 584 -13.99 -17.81 -18.80
CA ILE A 584 -12.77 -18.32 -18.19
C ILE A 584 -11.53 -17.81 -18.91
N LYS A 585 -10.54 -17.37 -18.12
CA LYS A 585 -9.23 -16.88 -18.56
C LYS A 585 -8.13 -17.83 -18.13
N GLU A 586 -8.22 -18.35 -16.91
CA GLU A 586 -7.13 -19.12 -16.28
C GLU A 586 -7.69 -20.34 -15.54
N ILE A 587 -7.06 -21.49 -15.75
CA ILE A 587 -7.33 -22.73 -15.01
C ILE A 587 -5.99 -23.25 -14.44
N ILE A 588 -5.94 -23.46 -13.13
CA ILE A 588 -4.79 -24.01 -12.42
C ILE A 588 -5.23 -25.29 -11.70
N LEU A 589 -4.58 -26.40 -11.99
CA LEU A 589 -4.78 -27.67 -11.29
C LEU A 589 -3.50 -28.01 -10.51
N ILE A 590 -3.63 -28.32 -9.23
CA ILE A 590 -2.51 -28.67 -8.34
C ILE A 590 -2.73 -30.10 -7.87
N GLY A 591 -1.83 -31.01 -8.22
CA GLY A 591 -2.03 -32.44 -8.01
C GLY A 591 -3.03 -33.01 -9.02
N TYR A 592 -2.63 -34.09 -9.71
CA TYR A 592 -3.50 -34.79 -10.65
C TYR A 592 -2.98 -36.19 -10.92
N SER A 593 -3.81 -37.19 -10.61
CA SER A 593 -3.40 -38.60 -10.59
C SER A 593 -3.64 -39.36 -11.90
N VAL A 594 -4.27 -38.72 -12.89
CA VAL A 594 -4.62 -39.35 -14.17
C VAL A 594 -3.62 -38.96 -15.26
N GLU A 595 -3.33 -39.88 -16.17
CA GLU A 595 -2.39 -39.70 -17.27
C GLU A 595 -2.85 -38.70 -18.34
N PHE A 596 -4.14 -38.38 -18.44
CA PHE A 596 -4.71 -37.51 -19.48
C PHE A 596 -5.85 -36.67 -18.92
N ILE A 597 -6.04 -35.47 -19.48
CA ILE A 597 -7.18 -34.61 -19.14
C ILE A 597 -7.79 -33.98 -20.40
N LYS A 598 -9.12 -34.05 -20.52
CA LYS A 598 -9.86 -33.37 -21.60
C LYS A 598 -10.30 -31.99 -21.13
N LEU A 599 -10.06 -30.94 -21.91
CA LEU A 599 -10.55 -29.61 -21.52
C LEU A 599 -12.07 -29.56 -21.43
N SER A 600 -12.80 -30.32 -22.26
CA SER A 600 -14.27 -30.43 -22.18
C SER A 600 -14.78 -30.99 -20.85
N SER A 601 -13.94 -31.68 -20.08
CA SER A 601 -14.30 -32.17 -18.75
C SER A 601 -14.47 -31.02 -17.73
N ILE A 602 -13.82 -29.87 -17.96
CA ILE A 602 -13.89 -28.68 -17.11
C ILE A 602 -14.56 -27.51 -17.83
N MET A 603 -14.45 -27.42 -19.14
CA MET A 603 -14.86 -26.25 -19.93
C MET A 603 -16.10 -26.58 -20.76
N ARG A 604 -17.23 -25.91 -20.50
CA ARG A 604 -18.49 -26.07 -21.26
C ARG A 604 -19.00 -24.74 -21.77
N SER A 605 -19.36 -24.69 -23.05
CA SER A 605 -19.82 -23.45 -23.69
C SER A 605 -21.22 -23.07 -23.19
N ASN A 606 -21.37 -21.80 -22.84
CA ASN A 606 -22.64 -21.10 -22.73
C ASN A 606 -23.27 -21.01 -24.12
N GLU A 607 -24.59 -21.14 -24.22
CA GLU A 607 -25.36 -21.12 -25.48
C GLU A 607 -25.20 -19.81 -26.29
N GLU A 608 -24.66 -18.75 -25.68
CA GLU A 608 -24.59 -17.39 -26.24
C GLU A 608 -23.29 -17.07 -27.02
N SER A 609 -22.26 -17.91 -26.91
CA SER A 609 -20.96 -17.65 -27.58
C SER A 609 -20.26 -18.92 -28.03
N ILE A 610 -19.53 -18.84 -29.13
CA ILE A 610 -18.75 -19.97 -29.67
C ILE A 610 -17.37 -19.99 -28.99
N GLY A 611 -17.05 -21.11 -28.31
CA GLY A 611 -15.70 -21.38 -27.78
C GLY A 611 -15.26 -20.47 -26.61
N PHE A 612 -13.98 -20.52 -26.26
CA PHE A 612 -13.41 -19.84 -25.08
C PHE A 612 -12.41 -18.75 -25.50
N PRO A 613 -12.88 -17.60 -26.00
CA PRO A 613 -12.02 -16.57 -26.60
C PRO A 613 -11.11 -15.86 -25.60
N ASN A 614 -11.47 -15.87 -24.31
CA ASN A 614 -10.71 -15.20 -23.25
C ASN A 614 -9.66 -16.09 -22.59
N PHE A 615 -9.60 -17.38 -22.96
CA PHE A 615 -8.75 -18.36 -22.30
C PHE A 615 -7.28 -18.15 -22.63
N ARG A 616 -6.45 -17.97 -21.60
CA ARG A 616 -5.05 -17.59 -21.70
C ARG A 616 -4.10 -18.57 -21.03
N LEU A 617 -4.54 -19.29 -20.00
CA LEU A 617 -3.66 -20.15 -19.24
C LEU A 617 -4.36 -21.43 -18.78
N PHE A 618 -3.75 -22.55 -19.10
CA PHE A 618 -3.91 -23.80 -18.37
C PHE A 618 -2.59 -24.12 -17.67
N HIS A 619 -2.63 -24.40 -16.37
CA HIS A 619 -1.44 -24.77 -15.62
C HIS A 619 -1.71 -25.95 -14.70
N MET A 620 -1.06 -27.07 -14.96
CA MET A 620 -1.03 -28.23 -14.09
C MET A 620 0.28 -28.27 -13.30
N LYS A 621 0.19 -28.13 -11.97
CA LYS A 621 1.32 -28.10 -11.03
C LYS A 621 1.41 -29.41 -10.28
N SER A 622 2.63 -29.97 -10.20
CA SER A 622 2.91 -31.19 -9.44
C SER A 622 1.93 -32.35 -9.73
N PRO A 623 1.67 -32.69 -11.01
CA PRO A 623 0.88 -33.87 -11.36
C PRO A 623 1.60 -35.16 -10.95
N ASP A 624 0.86 -36.21 -10.61
CA ASP A 624 1.45 -37.48 -10.18
C ASP A 624 2.01 -38.29 -11.36
N GLN A 625 1.37 -38.18 -12.53
CA GLN A 625 1.68 -38.99 -13.72
C GLN A 625 1.91 -38.14 -14.99
N MET A 626 1.23 -37.00 -15.12
CA MET A 626 1.18 -36.22 -16.36
C MET A 626 2.37 -35.27 -16.49
N THR A 627 3.39 -35.62 -17.28
CA THR A 627 4.65 -34.83 -17.38
C THR A 627 4.81 -34.00 -18.66
N SER A 628 3.84 -34.08 -19.59
CA SER A 628 3.89 -33.33 -20.85
C SER A 628 2.54 -32.72 -21.22
N CYS A 629 2.59 -31.58 -21.90
CA CYS A 629 1.45 -30.98 -22.57
C CYS A 629 0.78 -31.90 -23.61
N GLN A 630 1.44 -32.94 -24.13
CA GLN A 630 0.80 -33.90 -25.06
C GLN A 630 -0.35 -34.70 -24.41
N ASN A 631 -0.29 -34.86 -23.10
CA ASN A 631 -1.31 -35.56 -22.31
C ASN A 631 -2.57 -34.70 -22.06
N LEU A 632 -2.51 -33.40 -22.36
CA LEU A 632 -3.67 -32.52 -22.39
C LEU A 632 -4.42 -32.74 -23.70
N ILE A 633 -5.73 -33.00 -23.65
CA ILE A 633 -6.59 -33.14 -24.83
C ILE A 633 -7.42 -31.86 -24.96
N VAL A 634 -7.08 -31.04 -25.95
CA VAL A 634 -7.81 -29.80 -26.28
C VAL A 634 -8.95 -30.14 -27.25
N ASP A 635 -10.11 -30.54 -26.69
CA ASP A 635 -11.33 -30.92 -27.42
C ASP A 635 -12.44 -29.85 -27.39
N VAL A 636 -12.08 -28.62 -27.02
CA VAL A 636 -12.95 -27.44 -27.02
C VAL A 636 -12.44 -26.38 -27.99
N ILE A 637 -13.35 -25.54 -28.50
CA ILE A 637 -12.97 -24.43 -29.39
C ILE A 637 -12.29 -23.34 -28.56
N LEU A 638 -10.99 -23.16 -28.74
CA LEU A 638 -10.22 -22.04 -28.22
C LEU A 638 -10.00 -21.00 -29.33
N ASP A 639 -9.64 -19.76 -28.99
CA ASP A 639 -9.21 -18.79 -30.00
C ASP A 639 -7.85 -19.21 -30.58
N PHE A 640 -7.90 -19.92 -31.72
CA PHE A 640 -6.73 -20.40 -32.45
C PHE A 640 -5.75 -19.29 -32.86
N PHE A 641 -6.23 -18.04 -32.96
CA PHE A 641 -5.40 -16.88 -33.32
C PHE A 641 -4.78 -16.19 -32.10
N SER A 642 -5.14 -16.59 -30.87
CA SER A 642 -4.51 -16.10 -29.65
C SER A 642 -3.07 -16.62 -29.53
N ASN A 643 -2.08 -15.77 -29.79
CA ASN A 643 -0.67 -16.06 -29.48
C ASN A 643 -0.40 -16.12 -27.97
N ASN A 644 -1.38 -15.78 -27.13
CA ASN A 644 -1.19 -15.56 -25.71
C ASN A 644 -1.63 -16.75 -24.85
N THR A 645 -2.28 -17.76 -25.45
CA THR A 645 -2.74 -18.94 -24.73
C THR A 645 -1.59 -19.92 -24.49
N LYS A 646 -1.34 -20.23 -23.22
CA LYS A 646 -0.26 -21.12 -22.78
C LYS A 646 -0.82 -22.33 -22.02
N PHE A 647 -0.23 -23.48 -22.29
CA PHE A 647 -0.38 -24.71 -21.55
C PHE A 647 0.93 -24.96 -20.79
N ILE A 648 0.82 -25.18 -19.49
CA ILE A 648 1.93 -25.54 -18.63
C ILE A 648 1.54 -26.84 -17.94
N VAL A 649 2.32 -27.89 -18.14
CA VAL A 649 2.12 -29.19 -17.49
C VAL A 649 3.44 -29.56 -16.85
N ASP A 650 3.48 -29.44 -15.53
CA ASP A 650 4.72 -29.53 -14.75
C ASP A 650 5.80 -28.56 -15.26
N GLU A 651 6.91 -29.06 -15.83
CA GLU A 651 7.95 -28.24 -16.45
C GLU A 651 7.74 -28.00 -17.96
N ASP A 652 6.84 -28.73 -18.62
CA ASP A 652 6.57 -28.62 -20.06
C ASP A 652 5.65 -27.42 -20.35
N ILE A 653 6.15 -26.45 -21.12
CA ILE A 653 5.45 -25.20 -21.46
C ILE A 653 5.25 -25.13 -22.97
N LYS A 654 4.00 -25.02 -23.41
CA LYS A 654 3.64 -24.86 -24.81
C LYS A 654 2.64 -23.74 -25.01
N SER A 655 2.88 -22.90 -26.01
CA SER A 655 1.82 -22.06 -26.58
C SER A 655 0.78 -22.92 -27.30
N ILE A 656 -0.42 -22.38 -27.51
CA ILE A 656 -1.47 -23.07 -28.28
C ILE A 656 -1.00 -23.48 -29.69
N LYS A 657 -0.14 -22.69 -30.32
CA LYS A 657 0.46 -22.99 -31.63
C LYS A 657 1.41 -24.18 -31.56
N GLU A 658 2.31 -24.20 -30.59
CA GLU A 658 3.26 -25.30 -30.39
C GLU A 658 2.54 -26.60 -30.05
N TYR A 659 1.52 -26.54 -29.18
CA TYR A 659 0.68 -27.69 -28.85
C TYR A 659 0.04 -28.32 -30.11
N TYR A 660 -0.61 -27.53 -30.98
CA TYR A 660 -1.24 -28.06 -32.19
C TYR A 660 -0.23 -28.54 -33.25
N LEU A 661 0.97 -27.95 -33.30
CA LEU A 661 2.03 -28.40 -34.21
C LEU A 661 2.62 -29.74 -33.79
N GLU A 662 2.73 -30.01 -32.48
CA GLU A 662 3.29 -31.25 -31.95
C GLU A 662 2.26 -32.39 -31.84
N CYS A 663 1.02 -32.09 -31.45
CA CYS A 663 -0.05 -33.09 -31.37
C CYS A 663 -0.62 -33.48 -32.75
N ARG A 664 -0.09 -32.89 -33.85
CA ARG A 664 -0.50 -33.14 -35.24
C ARG A 664 -0.32 -34.60 -35.67
N GLU A 665 0.58 -35.36 -35.06
CA GLU A 665 0.79 -36.77 -35.44
C GLU A 665 -0.08 -37.79 -34.68
N SER A 666 -0.66 -37.44 -33.52
CA SER A 666 -1.24 -38.45 -32.62
C SER A 666 -2.78 -38.56 -32.64
N TYR A 667 -3.50 -37.60 -33.23
CA TYR A 667 -4.98 -37.59 -33.26
C TYR A 667 -5.62 -37.45 -34.66
N LEU A 668 -4.82 -37.52 -35.73
CA LEU A 668 -5.28 -37.40 -37.14
C LEU A 668 -5.70 -38.73 -37.81
N GLU A 669 -6.29 -39.68 -37.09
CA GLU A 669 -7.05 -40.75 -37.74
C GLU A 669 -8.52 -40.37 -38.03
N PHE A 670 -9.03 -39.25 -37.49
CA PHE A 670 -10.45 -38.89 -37.65
C PHE A 670 -10.76 -37.76 -38.66
N PHE A 671 -9.75 -36.99 -39.13
CA PHE A 671 -9.99 -35.81 -40.00
C PHE A 671 -9.15 -35.77 -41.29
N ASN A 672 -8.60 -36.91 -41.71
CA ASN A 672 -7.59 -36.95 -42.77
C ASN A 672 -8.04 -36.98 -44.26
N PRO A 673 -9.26 -36.55 -44.66
CA PRO A 673 -9.49 -36.23 -46.07
C PRO A 673 -9.83 -34.77 -46.38
N PHE A 674 -9.87 -33.84 -45.41
CA PHE A 674 -10.43 -32.49 -45.68
C PHE A 674 -9.42 -31.36 -45.93
N GLU A 675 -8.12 -31.55 -45.68
CA GLU A 675 -7.11 -30.47 -45.90
C GLU A 675 -6.84 -30.17 -47.39
N GLY A 676 -7.28 -31.02 -48.32
CA GLY A 676 -7.20 -30.79 -49.77
C GLY A 676 -8.47 -30.18 -50.41
N LEU A 677 -9.54 -29.95 -49.64
CA LEU A 677 -10.89 -29.67 -50.19
C LEU A 677 -11.41 -28.25 -49.95
N ALA A 678 -10.71 -27.41 -49.18
CA ALA A 678 -11.15 -26.05 -48.93
C ALA A 678 -10.76 -25.12 -50.11
N ASP A 679 -11.69 -24.94 -51.05
CA ASP A 679 -11.59 -23.92 -52.08
C ASP A 679 -11.32 -22.55 -51.41
N LYS A 680 -10.27 -21.84 -51.85
CA LYS A 680 -9.84 -20.55 -51.26
C LYS A 680 -11.01 -19.56 -51.19
N SER A 681 -11.99 -19.69 -52.08
CA SER A 681 -13.23 -18.89 -52.10
C SER A 681 -14.18 -19.17 -50.93
N ILE A 682 -14.25 -20.41 -50.42
CA ILE A 682 -15.07 -20.80 -49.27
C ILE A 682 -14.41 -20.32 -47.97
N LEU A 683 -13.09 -20.49 -47.85
CA LEU A 683 -12.33 -19.97 -46.71
C LEU A 683 -12.39 -18.44 -46.62
N LEU A 684 -12.36 -17.73 -47.76
CA LEU A 684 -12.53 -16.28 -47.80
C LEU A 684 -13.94 -15.83 -47.40
N LYS A 685 -14.98 -16.60 -47.76
CA LYS A 685 -16.37 -16.34 -47.35
C LYS A 685 -16.58 -16.59 -45.85
N ILE A 686 -16.03 -17.68 -45.31
CA ILE A 686 -16.05 -18.00 -43.87
C ILE A 686 -15.31 -16.92 -43.07
N LYS A 687 -14.13 -16.51 -43.54
CA LYS A 687 -13.36 -15.42 -42.93
C LYS A 687 -14.12 -14.09 -42.95
N ASN A 688 -14.77 -13.74 -44.07
CA ASN A 688 -15.64 -12.56 -44.16
C ASN A 688 -16.91 -12.65 -43.27
N LEU A 689 -17.42 -13.86 -43.00
CA LEU A 689 -18.57 -14.08 -42.09
C LEU A 689 -18.17 -13.85 -40.63
N PHE A 690 -16.97 -14.27 -40.22
CA PHE A 690 -16.48 -14.08 -38.86
C PHE A 690 -15.89 -12.67 -38.61
N GLU A 691 -15.34 -12.01 -39.64
CA GLU A 691 -14.86 -10.62 -39.54
C GLU A 691 -16.01 -9.60 -39.46
N LYS A 692 -17.22 -9.95 -39.93
CA LYS A 692 -18.44 -9.15 -39.71
C LYS A 692 -19.10 -9.56 -38.39
N SER A 693 -18.64 -9.00 -37.29
CA SER A 693 -19.27 -9.14 -35.98
C SER A 693 -20.79 -8.83 -36.02
N LYS A 694 -21.62 -9.83 -35.66
CA LYS A 694 -23.11 -9.89 -35.65
C LYS A 694 -23.77 -10.53 -36.88
N VAL A 695 -23.58 -11.83 -37.08
CA VAL A 695 -24.52 -12.63 -37.88
C VAL A 695 -25.42 -13.41 -36.94
N THR A 696 -26.70 -13.03 -36.86
CA THR A 696 -27.75 -13.72 -36.09
C THR A 696 -28.66 -14.58 -36.97
N ASP A 697 -28.41 -14.64 -38.28
CA ASP A 697 -29.30 -15.29 -39.25
C ASP A 697 -28.80 -16.69 -39.63
N GLN A 698 -29.54 -17.70 -39.16
CA GLN A 698 -29.24 -19.13 -39.30
C GLN A 698 -29.30 -19.60 -40.77
N SER A 699 -30.08 -18.91 -41.61
CA SER A 699 -30.27 -19.24 -43.04
C SER A 699 -28.99 -19.08 -43.88
N ILE A 700 -28.11 -18.14 -43.54
CA ILE A 700 -26.86 -17.88 -44.27
C ILE A 700 -25.84 -19.00 -44.00
N ILE A 701 -25.88 -19.59 -42.79
CA ILE A 701 -25.02 -20.73 -42.43
C ILE A 701 -25.52 -22.00 -43.11
N GLU A 702 -26.84 -22.21 -43.17
CA GLU A 702 -27.46 -23.34 -43.86
C GLU A 702 -27.17 -23.33 -45.37
N GLU A 703 -27.28 -22.18 -46.05
CA GLU A 703 -26.95 -22.04 -47.48
C GLU A 703 -25.50 -22.41 -47.79
N VAL A 704 -24.55 -22.01 -46.93
CA VAL A 704 -23.13 -22.35 -47.08
C VAL A 704 -22.87 -23.83 -46.81
N LEU A 705 -23.55 -24.43 -45.82
CA LEU A 705 -23.44 -25.87 -45.52
C LEU A 705 -24.03 -26.76 -46.63
N GLU A 706 -25.11 -26.31 -47.28
CA GLU A 706 -25.77 -27.01 -48.38
C GLU A 706 -24.96 -26.93 -49.68
N GLU A 707 -24.29 -25.79 -49.95
CA GLU A 707 -23.34 -25.63 -51.07
C GLU A 707 -22.10 -26.53 -50.89
N VAL A 708 -21.59 -26.66 -49.66
CA VAL A 708 -20.47 -27.54 -49.31
C VAL A 708 -20.86 -29.02 -49.45
N SER A 709 -22.04 -29.40 -48.96
CA SER A 709 -22.55 -30.78 -49.05
C SER A 709 -22.77 -31.23 -50.50
N SER A 710 -23.37 -30.37 -51.33
CA SER A 710 -23.63 -30.66 -52.75
C SER A 710 -22.33 -30.87 -53.56
N LYS A 711 -21.28 -30.09 -53.27
CA LYS A 711 -19.96 -30.25 -53.91
C LYS A 711 -19.22 -31.51 -53.43
N LEU A 712 -19.49 -31.94 -52.20
CA LEU A 712 -18.95 -33.18 -51.63
C LEU A 712 -19.59 -34.43 -52.28
N GLU A 713 -20.91 -34.44 -52.46
CA GLU A 713 -21.61 -35.56 -53.11
C GLU A 713 -21.18 -35.76 -54.57
N PHE A 714 -21.00 -34.68 -55.34
CA PHE A 714 -20.55 -34.73 -56.73
C PHE A 714 -19.15 -35.37 -56.88
N LYS A 715 -18.24 -35.11 -55.94
CA LYS A 715 -16.90 -35.70 -55.95
C LYS A 715 -16.89 -37.14 -55.44
N ILE A 716 -17.76 -37.51 -54.50
CA ILE A 716 -17.95 -38.91 -54.08
C ILE A 716 -18.42 -39.78 -55.25
N GLN A 717 -19.31 -39.28 -56.12
CA GLN A 717 -19.71 -39.97 -57.35
C GLN A 717 -18.56 -40.12 -58.35
N THR A 718 -17.71 -39.10 -58.47
CA THR A 718 -16.55 -39.11 -59.37
C THR A 718 -15.47 -40.11 -58.92
N ILE A 719 -15.24 -40.23 -57.61
CA ILE A 719 -14.29 -41.18 -57.02
C ILE A 719 -14.81 -42.63 -57.15
N LYS A 720 -16.12 -42.85 -57.06
CA LYS A 720 -16.73 -44.17 -57.32
C LYS A 720 -16.57 -44.63 -58.76
N GLN A 721 -16.57 -43.71 -59.74
CA GLN A 721 -16.30 -44.03 -61.15
C GLN A 721 -14.82 -44.36 -61.39
N MET A 722 -13.89 -43.66 -60.74
CA MET A 722 -12.45 -43.96 -60.84
C MET A 722 -12.04 -45.26 -60.12
N GLY A 723 -12.79 -45.69 -59.10
CA GLY A 723 -12.57 -46.97 -58.41
C GLY A 723 -13.00 -48.22 -59.19
N GLN A 724 -13.87 -48.09 -60.20
CA GLN A 724 -14.32 -49.24 -61.01
C GLN A 724 -13.38 -49.58 -62.18
N ASP A 725 -12.48 -48.68 -62.58
CA ASP A 725 -11.52 -48.90 -63.66
C ASP A 725 -10.17 -49.50 -63.20
N VAL A 726 -9.95 -49.66 -61.89
CA VAL A 726 -8.69 -50.16 -61.30
C VAL A 726 -8.77 -51.63 -60.85
N GLU A 727 -9.95 -52.25 -60.79
CA GLU A 727 -10.10 -53.68 -60.42
C GLU A 727 -10.15 -54.67 -61.62
N GLN A 728 -9.87 -54.24 -62.86
CA GLN A 728 -9.88 -55.14 -64.03
C GLN A 728 -8.56 -55.32 -64.80
N LYS A 729 -7.41 -54.93 -64.23
CA LYS A 729 -6.11 -55.26 -64.85
C LYS A 729 -5.06 -55.68 -63.82
N ASP A 730 -5.30 -56.82 -63.19
CA ASP A 730 -4.24 -57.72 -62.73
C ASP A 730 -4.75 -59.18 -62.72
N ALA A 731 -4.92 -59.74 -63.92
CA ALA A 731 -4.88 -61.18 -64.15
C ALA A 731 -4.45 -61.46 -65.61
N ASN A 732 -3.34 -62.19 -65.76
CA ASN A 732 -2.79 -62.81 -66.97
C ASN A 732 -1.86 -61.98 -67.89
N GLY A 733 -0.56 -62.06 -67.61
CA GLY A 733 0.43 -62.84 -68.38
C GLY A 733 0.71 -62.53 -69.86
N SER A 734 2.02 -62.32 -70.12
CA SER A 734 2.84 -62.84 -71.24
C SER A 734 3.25 -61.91 -72.39
N ASN A 735 4.59 -61.82 -72.54
CA ASN A 735 5.42 -61.70 -73.76
C ASN A 735 5.30 -60.49 -74.72
N GLY A 736 6.47 -59.92 -75.07
CA GLY A 736 6.74 -59.45 -76.44
C GLY A 736 7.54 -58.14 -76.60
N SER A 737 8.87 -58.24 -76.47
CA SER A 737 9.95 -57.62 -77.29
C SER A 737 9.81 -56.26 -78.04
N ASN A 738 10.97 -55.55 -78.03
CA ASN A 738 11.52 -54.57 -79.01
C ASN A 738 10.96 -53.14 -78.96
N GLN A 739 11.74 -52.05 -79.11
CA GLN A 739 13.17 -51.76 -79.35
C GLN A 739 13.34 -50.23 -79.21
N ASN A 740 14.50 -49.74 -78.74
CA ASN A 740 15.30 -48.56 -79.17
C ASN A 740 14.58 -47.23 -79.51
N ASN A 741 15.00 -46.01 -79.13
CA ASN A 741 16.34 -45.47 -78.91
C ASN A 741 16.25 -44.03 -78.30
N GLU A 742 17.24 -43.70 -77.48
CA GLU A 742 18.08 -42.47 -77.48
C GLU A 742 17.48 -41.05 -77.58
N ASN A 743 17.70 -40.33 -76.47
CA ASN A 743 18.44 -39.06 -76.34
C ASN A 743 17.70 -37.71 -76.22
N ASP A 744 18.17 -37.01 -75.16
CA ASP A 744 18.34 -35.58 -74.98
C ASP A 744 17.10 -34.70 -74.76
N LEU A 745 16.90 -34.33 -73.49
CA LEU A 745 17.09 -32.95 -73.04
C LEU A 745 17.16 -32.89 -71.50
N GLU A 746 18.38 -32.83 -70.97
CA GLU A 746 18.66 -32.21 -69.68
C GLU A 746 18.25 -30.72 -69.71
N ARG A 747 17.38 -30.30 -68.79
CA ARG A 747 17.57 -29.10 -67.92
C ARG A 747 16.31 -28.81 -67.09
N LYS A 748 16.47 -28.91 -65.76
CA LYS A 748 16.05 -27.99 -64.67
C LYS A 748 14.61 -27.45 -64.72
N PHE A 749 13.82 -27.53 -63.65
CA PHE A 749 14.05 -26.76 -62.43
C PHE A 749 13.55 -27.47 -61.17
N ASN A 750 14.47 -27.68 -60.21
CA ASN A 750 14.18 -27.56 -58.78
C ASN A 750 13.85 -26.10 -58.46
N ASN A 751 12.91 -25.85 -57.54
CA ASN A 751 13.18 -25.07 -56.31
C ASN A 751 11.92 -24.87 -55.44
N ASN A 752 12.06 -25.23 -54.16
CA ASN A 752 11.37 -24.61 -53.03
C ASN A 752 12.12 -23.31 -52.71
N ASP A 753 11.58 -22.15 -53.06
CA ASP A 753 12.24 -20.88 -52.77
C ASP A 753 11.77 -20.30 -51.43
N TYR A 754 12.62 -20.48 -50.41
CA TYR A 754 12.80 -19.48 -49.35
C TYR A 754 13.44 -18.25 -50.01
N ILE A 755 12.88 -17.06 -49.81
CA ILE A 755 13.57 -15.80 -50.15
C ILE A 755 14.72 -15.59 -49.16
N TYR A 756 15.88 -16.16 -49.47
CA TYR A 756 17.11 -15.95 -48.72
C TYR A 756 17.62 -14.52 -48.94
N THR A 757 18.01 -13.81 -47.88
CA THR A 757 18.75 -12.55 -48.06
C THR A 757 20.14 -12.86 -48.61
N THR A 758 20.78 -11.87 -49.27
CA THR A 758 22.16 -12.00 -49.78
C THR A 758 23.12 -12.47 -48.69
N ILE A 759 22.94 -11.97 -47.45
CA ILE A 759 23.71 -12.37 -46.26
C ILE A 759 23.48 -13.83 -45.87
N ASP A 760 22.25 -14.32 -45.92
CA ASP A 760 21.94 -15.72 -45.56
C ASP A 760 22.55 -16.72 -46.55
N GLY A 761 22.64 -16.33 -47.83
CA GLY A 761 23.38 -17.08 -48.85
C GLY A 761 24.87 -17.11 -48.55
N LEU A 762 25.46 -15.96 -48.26
CA LEU A 762 26.88 -15.81 -47.96
C LEU A 762 27.32 -16.56 -46.68
N LEU A 763 26.50 -16.53 -45.61
CA LEU A 763 26.76 -17.31 -44.39
C LEU A 763 26.75 -18.81 -44.65
N ASN A 764 25.82 -19.27 -45.50
CA ASN A 764 25.73 -20.68 -45.89
C ASN A 764 26.90 -21.11 -46.79
N ASP A 765 27.32 -20.25 -47.72
CA ASP A 765 28.48 -20.50 -48.58
C ASP A 765 29.77 -20.57 -47.77
N TYR A 766 29.91 -19.77 -46.71
CA TYR A 766 31.03 -19.89 -45.78
C TYR A 766 30.96 -21.15 -44.91
N ALA A 767 29.77 -21.50 -44.38
CA ALA A 767 29.56 -22.73 -43.61
C ALA A 767 29.87 -24.01 -44.43
N THR A 768 29.66 -23.95 -45.75
CA THR A 768 29.97 -25.04 -46.70
C THR A 768 31.38 -24.96 -47.33
N ARG A 769 32.22 -23.99 -46.90
CA ARG A 769 33.59 -23.72 -47.36
C ARG A 769 33.75 -23.26 -48.81
N ASN A 770 32.70 -22.66 -49.40
CA ASN A 770 32.69 -22.15 -50.77
C ASN A 770 33.28 -20.73 -50.91
N ILE A 771 33.33 -19.95 -49.82
CA ILE A 771 33.98 -18.62 -49.78
C ILE A 771 34.91 -18.51 -48.57
N THR A 772 35.90 -17.62 -48.63
CA THR A 772 36.85 -17.40 -47.53
C THR A 772 36.30 -16.43 -46.47
N LEU A 773 36.83 -16.50 -45.24
CA LEU A 773 36.47 -15.57 -44.16
C LEU A 773 36.69 -14.10 -44.54
N GLN A 774 37.73 -13.82 -45.35
CA GLN A 774 38.07 -12.47 -45.80
C GLN A 774 36.98 -11.93 -46.75
N GLU A 775 36.55 -12.72 -47.73
CA GLU A 775 35.50 -12.33 -48.69
C GLU A 775 34.14 -12.11 -48.02
N LEU A 776 33.78 -12.94 -47.03
CA LEU A 776 32.55 -12.75 -46.25
C LEU A 776 32.62 -11.53 -45.34
N SER A 777 33.76 -11.29 -44.70
CA SER A 777 33.98 -10.12 -43.85
C SER A 777 33.90 -8.82 -44.64
N ASP A 778 34.46 -8.79 -45.86
CA ASP A 778 34.41 -7.61 -46.74
C ASP A 778 32.99 -7.33 -47.24
N ALA A 779 32.21 -8.38 -47.55
CA ALA A 779 30.79 -8.26 -47.94
C ALA A 779 29.89 -7.77 -46.78
N LEU A 780 30.08 -8.29 -45.57
CA LEU A 780 29.38 -7.85 -44.36
C LEU A 780 29.75 -6.39 -43.98
N GLN A 781 30.99 -5.96 -44.25
CA GLN A 781 31.41 -4.57 -44.06
C GLN A 781 30.75 -3.59 -45.05
N GLN A 782 30.40 -4.03 -46.28
CA GLN A 782 29.70 -3.20 -47.25
C GLN A 782 28.19 -3.05 -46.95
N GLU A 783 27.53 -4.07 -46.41
CA GLU A 783 26.09 -4.02 -46.09
C GLU A 783 25.75 -3.48 -44.69
N SER A 784 26.64 -3.62 -43.70
CA SER A 784 26.35 -3.26 -42.30
C SER A 784 26.65 -1.78 -41.96
N LYS A 785 25.60 -1.00 -41.70
CA LYS A 785 25.70 0.40 -41.23
C LYS A 785 25.79 0.55 -39.69
N ALA A 786 25.53 -0.50 -38.91
CA ALA A 786 25.44 -0.45 -37.45
C ALA A 786 26.48 -1.35 -36.76
N GLU A 787 27.23 -0.79 -35.81
CA GLU A 787 28.38 -1.46 -35.17
C GLU A 787 27.99 -2.75 -34.43
N ILE A 788 26.80 -2.79 -33.82
CA ILE A 788 26.28 -3.96 -33.12
C ILE A 788 26.12 -5.19 -34.02
N LEU A 789 25.77 -5.00 -35.29
CA LEU A 789 25.60 -6.11 -36.23
C LEU A 789 26.94 -6.77 -36.55
N LYS A 790 28.03 -6.00 -36.61
CA LYS A 790 29.37 -6.50 -36.92
C LYS A 790 29.89 -7.45 -35.84
N GLU A 791 29.67 -7.11 -34.57
CA GLU A 791 30.05 -7.97 -33.44
C GLU A 791 29.28 -9.29 -33.46
N ILE A 792 27.96 -9.23 -33.71
CA ILE A 792 27.09 -10.42 -33.74
C ILE A 792 27.46 -11.34 -34.90
N TYR A 793 27.63 -10.79 -36.10
CA TYR A 793 28.05 -11.57 -37.26
C TYR A 793 29.45 -12.17 -37.07
N SER A 794 30.39 -11.44 -36.45
CA SER A 794 31.71 -11.99 -36.09
C SER A 794 31.60 -13.18 -35.12
N GLY A 795 30.66 -13.12 -34.16
CA GLY A 795 30.32 -14.23 -33.27
C GLY A 795 29.77 -15.45 -34.01
N ILE A 796 28.81 -15.23 -34.91
CA ILE A 796 28.24 -16.28 -35.77
C ILE A 796 29.36 -16.96 -36.60
N LEU A 797 30.27 -16.17 -37.18
CA LEU A 797 31.38 -16.69 -37.98
C LEU A 797 32.37 -17.55 -37.18
N ASN A 798 32.61 -17.21 -35.91
CA ASN A 798 33.45 -18.03 -35.04
C ASN A 798 32.77 -19.34 -34.68
N ASP A 799 31.47 -19.34 -34.35
CA ASP A 799 30.72 -20.56 -34.07
C ASP A 799 30.64 -21.46 -35.31
N ILE A 800 30.51 -20.88 -36.50
CA ILE A 800 30.53 -21.64 -37.76
C ILE A 800 31.87 -22.36 -37.99
N LYS A 801 33.01 -21.81 -37.54
CA LYS A 801 34.32 -22.47 -37.66
C LYS A 801 34.43 -23.75 -36.82
N HIS A 802 33.65 -23.86 -35.75
CA HIS A 802 33.77 -24.93 -34.76
C HIS A 802 32.64 -25.97 -34.84
N LEU A 803 31.61 -25.72 -35.63
CA LEU A 803 30.42 -26.56 -35.77
C LEU A 803 30.28 -27.10 -37.21
N LYS A 804 29.83 -28.36 -37.35
CA LYS A 804 29.41 -28.93 -38.64
C LYS A 804 27.89 -28.73 -38.78
N PHE A 805 27.45 -28.17 -39.90
CA PHE A 805 26.03 -28.00 -40.22
C PHE A 805 25.64 -28.91 -41.37
N ASP A 806 24.53 -29.64 -41.20
CA ASP A 806 24.03 -30.60 -42.19
C ASP A 806 23.00 -29.97 -43.14
N SER A 807 22.48 -28.78 -42.81
CA SER A 807 21.52 -28.06 -43.65
C SER A 807 21.65 -26.53 -43.58
N LYS A 808 21.20 -25.85 -44.64
CA LYS A 808 21.06 -24.39 -44.70
C LYS A 808 20.12 -23.82 -43.62
N LYS A 809 19.21 -24.66 -43.09
CA LYS A 809 18.29 -24.32 -41.99
C LYS A 809 19.02 -24.18 -40.66
N ASP A 810 20.10 -24.93 -40.45
CA ASP A 810 20.86 -24.89 -39.19
C ASP A 810 21.65 -23.59 -39.05
N VAL A 811 22.18 -23.07 -40.15
CA VAL A 811 22.88 -21.76 -40.20
C VAL A 811 21.89 -20.61 -39.92
N LEU A 812 20.65 -20.71 -40.40
CA LEU A 812 19.59 -19.73 -40.13
C LEU A 812 19.12 -19.79 -38.67
N ASN A 813 18.96 -20.97 -38.10
CA ASN A 813 18.62 -21.15 -36.68
C ASN A 813 19.72 -20.57 -35.78
N LEU A 814 21.00 -20.75 -36.15
CA LEU A 814 22.13 -20.15 -35.45
C LEU A 814 22.08 -18.62 -35.52
N LYS A 815 21.86 -18.04 -36.71
CA LYS A 815 21.67 -16.60 -36.89
C LYS A 815 20.55 -16.08 -35.98
N HIS A 816 19.37 -16.69 -36.05
CA HIS A 816 18.21 -16.30 -35.24
C HIS A 816 18.53 -16.31 -33.73
N LYS A 817 19.17 -17.38 -33.24
CA LYS A 817 19.60 -17.50 -31.84
C LYS A 817 20.51 -16.35 -31.40
N PHE A 818 21.53 -16.01 -32.19
CA PHE A 818 22.47 -14.93 -31.86
C PHE A 818 21.78 -13.55 -31.80
N PHE A 819 20.88 -13.27 -32.73
CA PHE A 819 20.13 -12.01 -32.76
C PHE A 819 19.10 -11.90 -31.63
N THR A 820 18.39 -12.99 -31.29
CA THR A 820 17.49 -13.02 -30.13
C THR A 820 18.27 -12.77 -28.83
N GLN A 821 19.40 -13.46 -28.63
CA GLN A 821 20.24 -13.29 -27.44
C GLN A 821 20.80 -11.87 -27.30
N ALA A 822 21.20 -11.25 -28.41
CA ALA A 822 21.68 -9.87 -28.40
C ALA A 822 20.57 -8.88 -27.99
N ARG A 823 19.35 -9.07 -28.50
CA ARG A 823 18.20 -8.23 -28.14
C ARG A 823 17.84 -8.38 -26.66
N ASP A 824 17.78 -9.61 -26.18
CA ASP A 824 17.43 -9.91 -24.79
C ASP A 824 18.51 -9.38 -23.82
N LYS A 825 19.78 -9.36 -24.25
CA LYS A 825 20.87 -8.71 -23.52
C LYS A 825 20.65 -7.20 -23.40
N VAL A 826 20.33 -6.49 -24.50
CA VAL A 826 20.04 -5.05 -24.46
C VAL A 826 18.91 -4.73 -23.47
N ILE A 827 17.83 -5.52 -23.51
CA ILE A 827 16.67 -5.36 -22.61
C ILE A 827 17.07 -5.61 -21.15
N ARG A 828 17.84 -6.67 -20.90
CA ARG A 828 18.32 -7.01 -19.56
C ARG A 828 19.22 -5.93 -18.97
N ASP A 829 20.23 -5.50 -19.73
CA ASP A 829 21.21 -4.50 -19.30
C ASP A 829 20.51 -3.17 -19.00
N PHE A 830 19.49 -2.81 -19.80
CA PHE A 830 18.68 -1.61 -19.55
C PHE A 830 17.83 -1.72 -18.29
N SER A 831 17.14 -2.86 -18.10
CA SER A 831 16.33 -3.14 -16.90
C SER A 831 17.16 -3.06 -15.62
N GLU A 832 18.38 -3.59 -15.63
CA GLU A 832 19.27 -3.59 -14.46
C GLU A 832 19.89 -2.22 -14.20
N LYS A 833 20.18 -1.45 -15.26
CA LYS A 833 20.69 -0.07 -15.15
C LYS A 833 19.63 0.89 -14.61
N TRP A 834 18.39 0.76 -15.07
CA TRP A 834 17.31 1.70 -14.80
C TRP A 834 16.21 1.15 -13.88
N PHE A 835 16.39 -0.03 -13.27
CA PHE A 835 15.41 -0.64 -12.35
C PHE A 835 13.96 -0.58 -12.86
N VAL A 836 13.74 -1.10 -14.07
CA VAL A 836 12.43 -1.16 -14.75
C VAL A 836 12.12 -2.57 -15.22
N SER A 837 10.85 -2.91 -15.43
CA SER A 837 10.42 -4.26 -15.80
C SER A 837 10.99 -4.70 -17.16
N LYS A 838 11.56 -5.92 -17.19
CA LYS A 838 12.04 -6.57 -18.43
C LYS A 838 10.90 -6.84 -19.41
N ASP A 839 9.72 -7.20 -18.91
CA ASP A 839 8.56 -7.53 -19.73
C ASP A 839 8.00 -6.29 -20.45
N GLU A 840 7.94 -5.16 -19.75
CA GLU A 840 7.48 -3.89 -20.32
C GLU A 840 8.43 -3.37 -21.41
N LEU A 841 9.75 -3.54 -21.21
CA LEU A 841 10.78 -3.25 -22.21
C LEU A 841 10.73 -4.21 -23.40
N TYR A 842 10.43 -5.49 -23.17
CA TYR A 842 10.30 -6.49 -24.22
C TYR A 842 9.11 -6.19 -25.15
N LEU A 843 7.97 -5.82 -24.56
CA LEU A 843 6.80 -5.34 -25.32
C LEU A 843 7.11 -4.08 -26.12
N SER A 844 7.83 -3.13 -25.51
CA SER A 844 8.28 -1.90 -26.18
C SER A 844 9.21 -2.20 -27.37
N ALA A 845 10.15 -3.13 -27.18
CA ALA A 845 11.14 -3.54 -28.18
C ALA A 845 10.50 -4.23 -29.39
N ILE A 846 9.55 -5.15 -29.19
CA ILE A 846 8.89 -5.85 -30.30
C ILE A 846 8.02 -4.91 -31.14
N GLN A 847 7.39 -3.93 -30.51
CA GLN A 847 6.52 -2.97 -31.18
C GLN A 847 7.29 -1.84 -31.90
N TYR A 848 8.62 -1.80 -31.75
CA TYR A 848 9.46 -0.76 -32.30
C TYR A 848 9.95 -1.10 -33.71
N TYR A 849 9.58 -0.27 -34.69
CA TYR A 849 10.00 -0.40 -36.10
C TYR A 849 10.39 0.96 -36.71
N VAL A 850 11.02 0.91 -37.88
CA VAL A 850 11.57 2.08 -38.59
C VAL A 850 10.48 3.12 -38.87
N GLY A 851 10.69 4.36 -38.41
CA GLY A 851 9.79 5.50 -38.67
C GLY A 851 8.75 5.80 -37.58
N ILE A 852 8.79 5.12 -36.42
CA ILE A 852 7.96 5.50 -35.26
C ILE A 852 8.64 6.59 -34.42
N ASP A 853 7.97 7.74 -34.28
CA ASP A 853 8.47 8.83 -33.42
C ASP A 853 8.29 8.54 -31.91
N ARG A 854 7.22 7.84 -31.54
CA ARG A 854 6.87 7.55 -30.13
C ARG A 854 7.43 6.22 -29.64
N ILE A 855 7.86 6.17 -28.38
CA ILE A 855 8.27 4.90 -27.73
C ILE A 855 7.01 4.07 -27.43
N PRO A 856 6.86 2.87 -28.01
CA PRO A 856 5.76 1.95 -27.69
C PRO A 856 5.80 1.54 -26.23
N ASN A 857 4.63 1.34 -25.63
CA ASN A 857 4.49 0.92 -24.23
C ASN A 857 5.23 1.79 -23.19
N ILE A 858 5.43 3.08 -23.47
CA ILE A 858 6.19 3.95 -22.57
C ILE A 858 5.51 4.17 -21.21
N SER A 859 4.17 4.09 -21.15
CA SER A 859 3.43 4.18 -19.88
C SER A 859 3.77 3.02 -18.95
N GLY A 860 3.71 1.78 -19.46
CA GLY A 860 4.07 0.58 -18.67
C GLY A 860 5.51 0.61 -18.16
N ILE A 861 6.46 1.08 -19.00
CA ILE A 861 7.85 1.25 -18.57
C ILE A 861 7.97 2.27 -17.43
N ILE A 862 7.28 3.42 -17.51
CA ILE A 862 7.30 4.45 -16.44
C ILE A 862 6.68 3.92 -15.16
N ASP A 863 5.58 3.20 -15.25
CA ASP A 863 4.84 2.69 -14.10
C ASP A 863 5.60 1.57 -13.40
N SER A 864 6.43 0.81 -14.14
CA SER A 864 7.29 -0.24 -13.63
C SER A 864 8.60 0.23 -12.95
N LYS A 865 8.84 1.54 -12.88
CA LYS A 865 10.12 2.06 -12.39
C LYS A 865 10.25 1.92 -10.87
N ASP A 866 11.35 1.34 -10.41
CA ASP A 866 11.72 1.32 -9.01
C ASP A 866 12.75 2.43 -8.72
N TYR A 867 12.23 3.61 -8.40
CA TYR A 867 13.04 4.78 -8.10
C TYR A 867 13.82 4.62 -6.78
N GLU A 868 13.28 3.90 -5.79
CA GLU A 868 13.94 3.75 -4.49
C GLU A 868 15.22 2.92 -4.65
N SER A 869 15.17 1.81 -5.39
CA SER A 869 16.36 1.01 -5.69
C SER A 869 17.40 1.77 -6.54
N TYR A 870 16.95 2.63 -7.46
CA TYR A 870 17.85 3.49 -8.26
C TYR A 870 18.53 4.58 -7.41
N LYS A 871 17.79 5.22 -6.50
CA LYS A 871 18.28 6.29 -5.60
C LYS A 871 19.40 5.80 -4.68
N VAL A 872 19.35 4.55 -4.23
CA VAL A 872 20.40 3.93 -3.39
C VAL A 872 21.77 3.98 -4.07
N LYS A 873 21.83 3.81 -5.40
CA LYS A 873 23.08 3.87 -6.17
C LYS A 873 23.43 5.27 -6.67
N HIS A 874 22.44 6.17 -6.77
CA HIS A 874 22.58 7.51 -7.37
C HIS A 874 21.86 8.59 -6.52
N SER A 875 22.45 8.91 -5.36
CA SER A 875 21.87 9.69 -4.25
C SER A 875 21.46 11.14 -4.55
N GLU A 876 21.94 11.74 -5.65
CA GLU A 876 21.68 13.14 -6.02
C GLU A 876 20.54 13.34 -7.04
N THR A 877 19.84 12.26 -7.44
CA THR A 877 18.85 12.31 -8.54
C THR A 877 17.43 12.61 -8.03
N ASN A 878 16.66 13.43 -8.74
CA ASN A 878 15.24 13.71 -8.47
C ASN A 878 14.34 12.78 -9.33
N PRO A 879 13.18 12.30 -8.82
CA PRO A 879 12.26 11.39 -9.54
C PRO A 879 11.84 11.83 -10.95
N LEU A 880 11.70 13.14 -11.17
CA LEU A 880 11.32 13.71 -12.48
C LEU A 880 12.47 13.64 -13.48
N LYS A 881 13.70 13.93 -13.04
CA LYS A 881 14.91 13.83 -13.87
C LYS A 881 15.22 12.38 -14.23
N TYR A 882 14.98 11.45 -13.30
CA TYR A 882 15.11 10.01 -13.51
C TYR A 882 14.23 9.50 -14.65
N ALA A 883 12.91 9.78 -14.60
CA ALA A 883 11.99 9.32 -15.64
C ALA A 883 12.29 9.93 -17.02
N GLN A 884 12.72 11.19 -17.08
CA GLN A 884 13.10 11.84 -18.34
C GLN A 884 14.39 11.28 -18.92
N ALA A 885 15.42 11.06 -18.09
CA ALA A 885 16.69 10.49 -18.51
C ALA A 885 16.53 9.05 -19.00
N MET A 886 15.76 8.24 -18.26
CA MET A 886 15.40 6.87 -18.63
C MET A 886 14.71 6.80 -20.00
N LYS A 887 13.69 7.64 -20.24
CA LYS A 887 12.99 7.70 -21.54
C LYS A 887 13.93 8.01 -22.70
N LYS A 888 14.82 8.99 -22.50
CA LYS A 888 15.78 9.40 -23.52
C LYS A 888 16.78 8.27 -23.81
N ASP A 889 17.23 7.58 -22.76
CA ASP A 889 18.18 6.47 -22.89
C ASP A 889 17.52 5.26 -23.57
N TRP A 890 16.27 4.95 -23.24
CA TRP A 890 15.56 3.84 -23.88
C TRP A 890 15.30 4.10 -25.35
N LYS A 891 14.89 5.32 -25.73
CA LYS A 891 14.74 5.71 -27.14
C LYS A 891 16.06 5.51 -27.91
N ARG A 892 17.18 5.88 -27.29
CA ARG A 892 18.51 5.68 -27.88
C ARG A 892 18.83 4.20 -28.09
N GLU A 893 18.62 3.35 -27.09
CA GLU A 893 18.84 1.89 -27.22
C GLU A 893 17.93 1.26 -28.29
N LEU A 894 16.69 1.75 -28.40
CA LEU A 894 15.75 1.35 -29.45
C LEU A 894 16.25 1.73 -30.85
N ASP A 895 16.67 2.98 -31.05
CA ASP A 895 17.15 3.51 -32.34
C ASP A 895 18.51 2.94 -32.76
N GLU A 896 19.45 2.82 -31.83
CA GLU A 896 20.83 2.46 -32.12
C GLU A 896 21.08 0.95 -32.14
N LYS A 897 20.24 0.15 -31.45
CA LYS A 897 20.46 -1.29 -31.30
C LYS A 897 19.23 -2.12 -31.65
N VAL A 898 18.14 -1.99 -30.91
CA VAL A 898 16.98 -2.91 -31.01
C VAL A 898 16.36 -2.88 -32.41
N MET A 899 16.25 -1.72 -33.04
CA MET A 899 15.75 -1.58 -34.41
C MET A 899 16.56 -2.44 -35.40
N TRP A 900 17.89 -2.41 -35.32
CA TRP A 900 18.75 -3.18 -36.21
C TRP A 900 18.65 -4.69 -35.96
N LEU A 901 18.56 -5.09 -34.69
CA LEU A 901 18.39 -6.50 -34.31
C LEU A 901 17.04 -7.05 -34.76
N ASN A 902 15.96 -6.27 -34.58
CA ASN A 902 14.63 -6.64 -35.03
C ASN A 902 14.54 -6.71 -36.55
N ASN A 903 15.21 -5.82 -37.30
CA ASN A 903 15.23 -5.91 -38.75
C ASN A 903 15.85 -7.22 -39.25
N GLU A 904 16.93 -7.70 -38.60
CA GLU A 904 17.54 -9.00 -38.93
C GLU A 904 16.67 -10.19 -38.54
N LEU A 905 15.99 -10.11 -37.38
CA LEU A 905 15.01 -11.12 -36.96
C LEU A 905 13.80 -11.15 -37.90
N HIS A 906 13.32 -9.98 -38.34
CA HIS A 906 12.14 -9.88 -39.20
C HIS A 906 12.43 -10.32 -40.64
N ASN A 907 13.61 -10.03 -41.18
CA ASN A 907 14.07 -10.59 -42.46
C ASN A 907 14.17 -12.13 -42.43
N SER A 908 14.30 -12.72 -41.24
CA SER A 908 14.24 -14.18 -41.02
C SER A 908 12.79 -14.70 -40.95
N GLU A 909 11.84 -13.87 -40.50
CA GLU A 909 10.44 -14.25 -40.21
C GLU A 909 9.44 -13.96 -41.37
N VAL A 910 9.75 -13.03 -42.29
CA VAL A 910 8.93 -12.76 -43.50
C VAL A 910 8.78 -14.01 -44.41
N LEU A 911 9.55 -15.06 -44.14
CA LEU A 911 9.54 -16.35 -44.82
C LEU A 911 8.38 -17.30 -44.45
N ALA A 912 7.56 -17.00 -43.44
CA ALA A 912 6.41 -17.84 -43.09
C ALA A 912 5.04 -17.25 -43.42
N ASN A 913 4.93 -15.91 -43.62
CA ASN A 913 3.65 -15.21 -43.58
C ASN A 913 3.22 -14.50 -44.88
N ASN A 914 3.92 -14.68 -46.01
CA ASN A 914 3.52 -14.08 -47.28
C ASN A 914 3.02 -15.12 -48.29
N LYS A 915 1.73 -15.46 -48.20
CA LYS A 915 0.88 -15.87 -49.34
C LYS A 915 -0.59 -15.56 -49.01
N ILE A 916 -1.01 -14.34 -49.37
CA ILE A 916 -2.41 -13.89 -49.45
C ILE A 916 -3.20 -14.81 -50.40
#